data_AF-A0A3C0DVY0-F1
#
_entry.id   AF-A0A3C0DVY0-F1
#
_cell.length_a   1.000
_cell.length_b   1.000
_cell.length_c   1.000
_cell.angle_alpha   90.00
_cell.angle_beta   90.00
_cell.angle_gamma   90.00
#
_symmetry.space_group_name_H-M   'P 1'
#
loop_
_entity.id
_entity.type
_entity.pdbx_description
1 polymer ?
#
loop_
_entity_poly.entity_id
_entity_poly.type
_entity_poly.pdbx_seq_one_letter_code
_entity_poly.pdbx_strand_id
1 'polypeptide(L)'
;MGGIVFSELGMLCVSASGLPGWIGVTVLVCLAGSVSRAVDPEPIVVFPAEINLMPKGQQQVVVRQRLSTGLTVDRTREAVYVSSDPAVAVVEQGVVRARGTGLAKLRVEVAEQVVNVDLFVGTKMGDSRLSFVRDVLPVLGRAGCAAGDCHAKPKGQNGFSLSVFSFDPVADYREVVKDERGRRVFPAFPAESLLLKKPTLRVEHEGGRRLESGSLFYQIIHDWIAQGMLYRLPDEPALKSITVFPREQRYTKSATQQLVVTARFTDRTVRDVTHLSAFSSSNKEIAEVNPDGLVRTGMVSGEGVVVVRYMGEVAQARITVPSNRRYNDGVYAALPRNNFIDDLAYSRFQKLGLLPSDRCSDSEFMRRAFIDTIGLLPEPSEVRRFLANPSPGKRAKLIDRLLDDPAYADTWANRWGDLFRPNIARVGLKSAYTIDNWIRECFATNKPYDKMVREILTAKGSTHRVGPTVIYRTRREPATLTTLFSQAFLGVRMDCARCHHHPNERWSQQDFYQFAAFFAETKRKGTGISPPISAGTQYIYHAPGGTVRHPVSNEVMQPAPLAGEPLATASGVDPRETLADWMLKPDNPFFARAMVNRVWGQFFGRGIVHPVDDFRATNPATNPPLLDTLAADFAKKGFDLKHLMRRIMNSHLYQISSIPNKTNVRDTRSFSRFYRRILSAENLHDIIVQVTGSGSRYNNLRGDARAVELWTTIMDSPLLDSFGLPNPSRNCPVERDARPSMVQALHLMNSDSLQAKLEDKSGRAARLVQLNIASGEIVDDLYLMAYSRWPSAEEKAMAMAAFAVEGAKRQQVVEDIMWVLINSAEFVFNH
;
A
#
# COMPACT_ATOMS: atom_id res chain seq x y z
N MET A 1 -41.16 -20.79 -6.13
CA MET A 1 -42.58 -20.37 -6.24
C MET A 1 -42.85 -19.34 -5.14
N GLY A 2 -43.73 -18.37 -5.40
CA GLY A 2 -44.05 -17.09 -4.71
C GLY A 2 -43.71 -16.95 -3.22
N GLY A 3 -43.27 -15.79 -2.70
CA GLY A 3 -43.74 -14.42 -3.00
C GLY A 3 -44.61 -13.94 -1.82
N ILE A 4 -44.03 -13.19 -0.87
CA ILE A 4 -44.76 -12.55 0.24
C ILE A 4 -44.33 -11.08 0.32
N VAL A 5 -45.32 -10.19 0.21
CA VAL A 5 -45.25 -8.74 0.43
C VAL A 5 -46.03 -8.44 1.70
N PHE A 6 -45.48 -7.63 2.62
CA PHE A 6 -46.20 -7.06 3.75
C PHE A 6 -46.41 -5.55 3.53
N SER A 7 -47.65 -5.12 3.78
CA SER A 7 -48.19 -3.76 3.68
C SER A 7 -47.94 -2.92 4.93
N GLU A 8 -47.61 -1.64 4.76
CA GLU A 8 -47.55 -0.63 5.82
C GLU A 8 -48.93 -0.01 6.11
N LEU A 9 -49.24 0.19 7.39
CA LEU A 9 -50.44 0.88 7.92
C LEU A 9 -50.03 2.28 8.40
N GLY A 10 -50.63 3.31 7.82
CA GLY A 10 -50.49 4.71 8.26
C GLY A 10 -51.60 5.12 9.22
N MET A 11 -51.22 5.74 10.33
CA MET A 11 -52.08 6.20 11.42
C MET A 11 -52.45 7.68 11.21
N LEU A 12 -53.74 8.01 11.30
CA LEU A 12 -54.30 9.37 11.18
C LEU A 12 -54.75 9.86 12.57
N CYS A 13 -54.27 11.03 13.00
CA CYS A 13 -54.83 11.78 14.13
C CYS A 13 -55.69 12.93 13.61
N VAL A 14 -56.92 13.01 14.12
CA VAL A 14 -57.89 14.10 13.88
C VAL A 14 -58.00 14.90 15.17
N SER A 15 -58.02 16.24 15.07
CA SER A 15 -58.57 17.11 16.10
C SER A 15 -59.67 18.00 15.48
N ALA A 16 -60.77 18.16 16.22
CA ALA A 16 -62.00 18.80 15.79
C ALA A 16 -62.34 20.02 16.66
N SER A 17 -62.80 21.10 16.02
CA SER A 17 -63.68 22.17 16.55
C SER A 17 -63.86 23.21 15.42
N GLY A 18 -65.01 23.80 15.09
CA GLY A 18 -66.42 23.66 15.45
C GLY A 18 -67.25 24.67 14.62
N LEU A 19 -68.43 24.25 14.16
CA LEU A 19 -69.62 25.05 13.73
C LEU A 19 -69.60 25.86 12.40
N PRO A 20 -70.79 26.12 11.78
CA PRO A 20 -71.05 25.68 10.40
C PRO A 20 -71.26 26.81 9.39
N GLY A 21 -70.93 26.55 8.12
CA GLY A 21 -71.29 27.42 7.00
C GLY A 21 -71.05 26.74 5.65
N TRP A 22 -72.10 26.09 5.13
CA TRP A 22 -72.34 25.75 3.72
C TRP A 22 -71.14 25.21 2.92
N ILE A 23 -70.99 23.89 2.88
CA ILE A 23 -70.10 23.21 1.94
C ILE A 23 -70.94 22.57 0.84
N GLY A 24 -70.94 23.21 -0.34
CA GLY A 24 -71.25 22.56 -1.60
C GLY A 24 -70.17 21.52 -1.89
N VAL A 25 -70.57 20.26 -2.01
CA VAL A 25 -69.68 19.15 -2.38
C VAL A 25 -69.30 19.31 -3.86
N THR A 26 -68.14 19.90 -4.10
CA THR A 26 -67.44 19.81 -5.39
C THR A 26 -66.47 18.65 -5.29
N VAL A 27 -66.79 17.54 -5.96
CA VAL A 27 -65.86 16.41 -6.13
C VAL A 27 -64.78 16.86 -7.11
N LEU A 28 -63.69 17.44 -6.60
CA LEU A 28 -62.47 17.67 -7.36
C LEU A 28 -61.71 16.34 -7.42
N VAL A 29 -61.79 15.64 -8.56
CA VAL A 29 -60.91 14.52 -8.86
C VAL A 29 -59.51 15.09 -9.07
N CYS A 30 -58.73 15.18 -7.99
CA CYS A 30 -57.29 15.43 -8.06
C CYS A 30 -56.60 14.18 -8.64
N LEU A 31 -56.54 14.11 -9.98
CA LEU A 31 -55.52 13.34 -10.67
C LEU A 31 -54.16 13.95 -10.31
N ALA A 32 -53.59 13.53 -9.19
CA ALA A 32 -52.18 13.71 -8.88
C ALA A 32 -51.36 12.79 -9.81
N GLY A 33 -51.39 13.09 -11.11
CA GLY A 33 -50.35 12.66 -12.03
C GLY A 33 -49.08 13.36 -11.59
N SER A 34 -48.22 12.67 -10.84
CA SER A 34 -46.83 13.03 -10.71
C SER A 34 -46.21 12.92 -12.11
N VAL A 35 -46.30 14.00 -12.88
CA VAL A 35 -45.42 14.22 -14.03
C VAL A 35 -44.03 14.36 -13.43
N SER A 36 -43.36 13.22 -13.28
CA SER A 36 -41.91 13.15 -13.21
C SER A 36 -41.42 13.88 -14.45
N ARG A 37 -41.02 15.15 -14.29
CA ARG A 37 -40.21 15.84 -15.27
C ARG A 37 -38.95 14.99 -15.40
N ALA A 38 -38.88 14.17 -16.46
CA ALA A 38 -37.67 13.50 -16.84
C ALA A 38 -36.62 14.60 -17.00
N VAL A 39 -35.66 14.65 -16.10
CA VAL A 39 -34.52 15.54 -16.23
C VAL A 39 -33.81 15.10 -17.50
N ASP A 40 -33.69 15.99 -18.48
CA ASP A 40 -33.03 15.69 -19.74
C ASP A 40 -31.63 15.11 -19.45
N PRO A 41 -31.29 13.94 -20.02
CA PRO A 41 -30.04 13.29 -19.73
C PRO A 41 -28.88 14.18 -20.25
N GLU A 42 -27.82 14.34 -19.44
CA GLU A 42 -26.65 15.15 -19.83
C GLU A 42 -26.12 14.70 -21.21
N PRO A 43 -25.51 15.62 -21.99
CA PRO A 43 -25.02 15.32 -23.32
C PRO A 43 -23.99 14.19 -23.31
N ILE A 44 -24.05 13.32 -24.31
CA ILE A 44 -23.03 12.27 -24.52
C ILE A 44 -21.68 12.92 -24.84
N VAL A 45 -20.62 12.33 -24.28
CA VAL A 45 -19.23 12.73 -24.52
C VAL A 45 -18.51 11.59 -25.19
N VAL A 46 -17.95 11.85 -26.38
CA VAL A 46 -17.16 10.89 -27.15
C VAL A 46 -15.68 11.16 -26.93
N PHE A 47 -14.91 10.11 -26.68
CA PHE A 47 -13.45 10.16 -26.57
C PHE A 47 -12.80 9.15 -27.52
N PRO A 48 -11.72 9.51 -28.25
CA PRO A 48 -11.15 10.85 -28.34
C PRO A 48 -12.07 11.81 -29.13
N ALA A 49 -11.88 13.12 -28.94
CA ALA A 49 -12.66 14.15 -29.64
C ALA A 49 -12.32 14.28 -31.13
N GLU A 50 -11.13 13.82 -31.51
CA GLU A 50 -10.63 13.73 -32.87
C GLU A 50 -9.87 12.41 -33.04
N ILE A 51 -9.95 11.80 -34.22
CA ILE A 51 -9.31 10.52 -34.51
C ILE A 51 -8.27 10.73 -35.61
N ASN A 52 -7.01 10.50 -35.27
CA ASN A 52 -5.88 10.54 -36.21
C ASN A 52 -5.26 9.16 -36.33
N LEU A 53 -5.49 8.48 -37.44
CA LEU A 53 -5.00 7.13 -37.71
C LEU A 53 -3.84 7.13 -38.71
N MET A 54 -2.88 6.24 -38.46
CA MET A 54 -1.93 5.80 -39.47
C MET A 54 -2.61 4.78 -40.42
N PRO A 55 -2.08 4.55 -41.63
CA PRO A 55 -2.54 3.45 -42.48
C PRO A 55 -2.53 2.11 -41.72
N LYS A 56 -3.60 1.32 -41.86
CA LYS A 56 -3.86 0.07 -41.09
C LYS A 56 -3.94 0.24 -39.56
N GLY A 57 -3.98 1.48 -39.06
CA GLY A 57 -4.16 1.79 -37.65
C GLY A 57 -5.59 1.54 -37.18
N GLN A 58 -5.75 1.47 -35.86
CA GLN A 58 -7.05 1.41 -35.22
C GLN A 58 -7.12 2.31 -33.98
N GLN A 59 -8.33 2.73 -33.62
CA GLN A 59 -8.63 3.58 -32.47
C GLN A 59 -9.87 3.05 -31.74
N GLN A 60 -9.76 2.84 -30.44
CA GLN A 60 -10.89 2.61 -29.56
C GLN A 60 -11.59 3.95 -29.28
N VAL A 61 -12.88 3.99 -29.55
CA VAL A 61 -13.78 5.08 -29.19
C VAL A 61 -14.56 4.68 -27.95
N VAL A 62 -14.77 5.64 -27.06
CA VAL A 62 -15.54 5.49 -25.83
C VAL A 62 -16.59 6.57 -25.76
N VAL A 63 -17.85 6.15 -25.61
CA VAL A 63 -19.01 7.04 -25.48
C VAL A 63 -19.49 6.97 -24.03
N ARG A 64 -19.55 8.11 -23.36
CA ARG A 64 -19.96 8.18 -21.95
C ARG A 64 -21.07 9.20 -21.78
N GLN A 65 -21.91 8.92 -20.80
CA GLN A 65 -22.94 9.84 -20.37
C GLN A 65 -22.90 9.98 -18.85
N ARG A 66 -22.97 11.22 -18.36
CA ARG A 66 -23.08 11.48 -16.92
C ARG A 66 -24.56 11.48 -16.55
N LEU A 67 -24.89 10.75 -15.50
CA LEU A 67 -26.24 10.72 -14.94
C LEU A 67 -26.46 11.96 -14.08
N SER A 68 -27.72 12.34 -13.86
CA SER A 68 -28.10 13.38 -12.88
C SER A 68 -27.58 13.10 -11.46
N THR A 69 -27.30 11.83 -11.16
CA THR A 69 -26.66 11.39 -9.92
C THR A 69 -25.15 11.71 -9.89
N GLY A 70 -24.56 12.28 -10.93
CA GLY A 70 -23.13 12.55 -11.05
C GLY A 70 -22.25 11.31 -11.30
N LEU A 71 -22.83 10.12 -11.43
CA LEU A 71 -22.15 8.90 -11.88
C LEU A 71 -22.03 8.87 -13.40
N THR A 72 -21.12 8.06 -13.92
CA THR A 72 -20.96 7.89 -15.37
C THR A 72 -21.41 6.51 -15.80
N VAL A 73 -22.05 6.45 -16.95
CA VAL A 73 -22.41 5.23 -17.66
C VAL A 73 -21.67 5.21 -19.00
N ASP A 74 -21.10 4.05 -19.33
CA ASP A 74 -20.54 3.78 -20.63
C ASP A 74 -21.66 3.40 -21.60
N ARG A 75 -21.75 4.12 -22.71
CA ARG A 75 -22.72 3.90 -23.80
C ARG A 75 -22.06 3.40 -25.09
N THR A 76 -20.77 3.05 -25.05
CA THR A 76 -19.97 2.69 -26.22
C THR A 76 -20.58 1.54 -27.00
N ARG A 77 -21.16 0.55 -26.32
CA ARG A 77 -21.78 -0.64 -26.94
C ARG A 77 -23.27 -0.44 -27.27
N GLU A 78 -23.89 0.61 -26.74
CA GLU A 78 -25.26 1.02 -27.08
C GLU A 78 -25.28 1.98 -28.28
N ALA A 79 -24.13 2.59 -28.60
CA ALA A 79 -23.99 3.55 -29.68
C ALA A 79 -24.02 2.91 -31.07
N VAL A 80 -24.69 3.59 -31.98
CA VAL A 80 -24.63 3.33 -33.42
C VAL A 80 -23.55 4.21 -34.02
N TYR A 81 -22.63 3.59 -34.77
CA TYR A 81 -21.51 4.26 -35.42
C TYR A 81 -21.66 4.21 -36.94
N VAL A 82 -21.57 5.37 -37.59
CA VAL A 82 -21.62 5.48 -39.05
C VAL A 82 -20.44 6.32 -39.53
N SER A 83 -19.57 5.71 -40.35
CA SER A 83 -18.53 6.46 -41.07
C SER A 83 -19.15 7.14 -42.29
N SER A 84 -18.85 8.42 -42.51
CA SER A 84 -19.26 9.13 -43.72
C SER A 84 -18.63 8.54 -44.99
N ASP A 85 -17.50 7.85 -44.86
CA ASP A 85 -16.81 7.16 -45.95
C ASP A 85 -16.29 5.78 -45.47
N PRO A 86 -17.00 4.68 -45.78
CA PRO A 86 -16.55 3.33 -45.44
C PRO A 86 -15.27 2.88 -46.15
N ALA A 87 -14.87 3.53 -47.25
CA ALA A 87 -13.62 3.23 -47.94
C ALA A 87 -12.41 3.79 -47.15
N VAL A 88 -12.60 4.88 -46.40
CA VAL A 88 -11.57 5.45 -45.52
C VAL A 88 -11.46 4.66 -44.21
N ALA A 89 -12.59 4.40 -43.54
CA ALA A 89 -12.58 3.67 -42.27
C ALA A 89 -13.91 2.95 -41.98
N VAL A 90 -13.81 1.85 -41.24
CA VAL A 90 -14.96 1.08 -40.74
C VAL A 90 -14.95 1.04 -39.22
N VAL A 91 -16.13 0.91 -38.62
CA VAL A 91 -16.28 0.88 -37.16
C VAL A 91 -17.04 -0.36 -36.74
N GLU A 92 -16.45 -1.12 -35.81
CA GLU A 92 -17.04 -2.34 -35.24
C GLU A 92 -16.92 -2.29 -33.72
N GLN A 93 -18.05 -2.36 -33.01
CA GLN A 93 -18.10 -2.36 -31.54
C GLN A 93 -17.30 -1.20 -30.88
N GLY A 94 -17.31 -0.01 -31.49
CA GLY A 94 -16.58 1.16 -31.01
C GLY A 94 -15.09 1.18 -31.35
N VAL A 95 -14.60 0.25 -32.19
CA VAL A 95 -13.23 0.27 -32.71
C VAL A 95 -13.24 0.76 -34.15
N VAL A 96 -12.60 1.90 -34.41
CA VAL A 96 -12.43 2.47 -35.75
C VAL A 96 -11.16 1.88 -36.36
N ARG A 97 -11.28 1.29 -37.57
CA ARG A 97 -10.16 0.70 -38.31
C ARG A 97 -9.99 1.40 -39.65
N ALA A 98 -8.77 1.82 -39.95
CA ALA A 98 -8.45 2.42 -41.24
C ALA A 98 -8.48 1.38 -42.38
N ARG A 99 -9.15 1.72 -43.48
CA ARG A 99 -9.15 0.95 -44.75
C ARG A 99 -8.45 1.70 -45.89
N GLY A 100 -8.56 3.02 -45.92
CA GLY A 100 -7.98 3.88 -46.95
C GLY A 100 -7.52 5.22 -46.35
N THR A 101 -6.76 6.00 -47.12
CA THR A 101 -6.28 7.32 -46.69
C THR A 101 -7.30 8.40 -47.03
N GLY A 102 -7.53 9.36 -46.14
CA GLY A 102 -8.49 10.44 -46.40
C GLY A 102 -9.06 11.08 -45.14
N LEU A 103 -9.97 12.02 -45.36
CA LEU A 103 -10.79 12.66 -44.33
C LEU A 103 -12.18 12.04 -44.35
N ALA A 104 -12.69 11.69 -43.17
CA ALA A 104 -14.05 11.21 -42.97
C ALA A 104 -14.60 11.82 -41.67
N LYS A 105 -15.91 11.67 -41.45
CA LYS A 105 -16.56 11.97 -40.17
C LYS A 105 -17.17 10.71 -39.61
N LEU A 106 -16.97 10.49 -38.32
CA LEU A 106 -17.63 9.44 -37.57
C LEU A 106 -18.86 10.02 -36.87
N ARG A 107 -20.04 9.64 -37.34
CA ARG A 107 -21.30 9.93 -36.66
C ARG A 107 -21.53 8.89 -35.56
N VAL A 108 -21.68 9.35 -34.33
CA VAL A 108 -21.99 8.54 -33.14
C VAL A 108 -23.37 8.92 -32.64
N GLU A 109 -24.26 7.94 -32.54
CA GLU A 109 -25.66 8.15 -32.15
C GLU A 109 -26.04 7.25 -30.96
N VAL A 110 -26.56 7.85 -29.88
CA VAL A 110 -27.07 7.18 -28.68
C VAL A 110 -28.26 7.94 -28.15
N ALA A 111 -29.39 7.26 -27.90
CA ALA A 111 -30.56 7.84 -27.24
C ALA A 111 -30.97 9.22 -27.83
N GLU A 112 -31.10 9.29 -29.15
CA GLU A 112 -31.47 10.48 -29.94
C GLU A 112 -30.43 11.63 -29.94
N GLN A 113 -29.29 11.45 -29.29
CA GLN A 113 -28.18 12.40 -29.33
C GLN A 113 -27.15 11.98 -30.39
N VAL A 114 -26.70 12.95 -31.19
CA VAL A 114 -25.73 12.74 -32.27
C VAL A 114 -24.49 13.60 -32.03
N VAL A 115 -23.32 12.96 -32.04
CA VAL A 115 -22.02 13.64 -32.02
C VAL A 115 -21.22 13.22 -33.25
N ASN A 116 -20.65 14.20 -33.95
CA ASN A 116 -19.75 13.95 -35.08
C ASN A 116 -18.30 14.14 -34.61
N VAL A 117 -17.46 13.15 -34.90
CA VAL A 117 -16.03 13.15 -34.60
C VAL A 117 -15.26 13.21 -35.91
N ASP A 118 -14.33 14.15 -36.01
CA ASP A 118 -13.47 14.26 -37.19
C ASP A 118 -12.47 13.11 -37.21
N LEU A 119 -12.36 12.45 -38.37
CA LEU A 119 -11.53 11.26 -38.60
C LEU A 119 -10.57 11.52 -39.75
N PHE A 120 -9.28 11.48 -39.47
CA PHE A 120 -8.23 11.62 -40.46
C PHE A 120 -7.36 10.36 -40.51
N VAL A 121 -7.19 9.80 -41.71
CA VAL A 121 -6.23 8.73 -41.96
C VAL A 121 -5.08 9.30 -42.80
N GLY A 122 -3.89 9.35 -42.21
CA GLY A 122 -2.71 10.00 -42.79
C GLY A 122 -2.32 9.49 -44.18
N THR A 123 -1.78 10.39 -45.01
CA THR A 123 -1.38 10.13 -46.41
C THR A 123 0.05 9.64 -46.57
N LYS A 124 0.91 9.84 -45.56
CA LYS A 124 2.25 9.24 -45.54
C LYS A 124 2.07 7.74 -45.26
N MET A 125 2.20 6.92 -46.30
CA MET A 125 2.74 5.57 -46.09
C MET A 125 4.13 5.77 -45.50
N GLY A 126 4.22 5.77 -44.17
CA GLY A 126 5.51 5.57 -43.52
C GLY A 126 6.12 4.30 -44.08
N ASP A 127 7.45 4.21 -44.05
CA ASP A 127 8.17 3.00 -44.38
C ASP A 127 7.40 1.77 -43.87
N SER A 128 6.86 0.98 -44.81
CA SER A 128 5.97 -0.15 -44.49
C SER A 128 6.71 -1.27 -43.78
N ARG A 129 8.03 -1.13 -43.62
CA ARG A 129 8.87 -2.03 -42.87
C ARG A 129 8.47 -2.01 -41.39
N LEU A 130 8.31 -3.22 -40.86
CA LEU A 130 8.04 -3.48 -39.47
C LEU A 130 9.37 -3.54 -38.70
N SER A 131 9.37 -3.04 -37.47
CA SER A 131 10.52 -3.19 -36.57
C SER A 131 10.20 -4.10 -35.40
N PHE A 132 11.24 -4.70 -34.84
CA PHE A 132 11.09 -5.56 -33.68
C PHE A 132 10.57 -4.77 -32.49
N VAL A 133 11.17 -3.62 -32.19
CA VAL A 133 10.82 -2.82 -31.02
C VAL A 133 9.40 -2.26 -31.10
N ARG A 134 9.02 -1.67 -32.24
CA ARG A 134 7.74 -0.97 -32.39
C ARG A 134 6.56 -1.89 -32.64
N ASP A 135 6.75 -2.96 -33.42
CA ASP A 135 5.63 -3.72 -33.99
C ASP A 135 5.56 -5.16 -33.43
N VAL A 136 6.68 -5.87 -33.35
CA VAL A 136 6.70 -7.29 -32.93
C VAL A 136 6.69 -7.46 -31.41
N LEU A 137 7.51 -6.69 -30.71
CA LEU A 137 7.69 -6.83 -29.27
C LEU A 137 6.38 -6.57 -28.49
N PRO A 138 5.54 -5.56 -28.83
CA PRO A 138 4.23 -5.40 -28.21
C PRO A 138 3.30 -6.60 -28.43
N VAL A 139 3.36 -7.21 -29.61
CA VAL A 139 2.57 -8.41 -29.91
C VAL A 139 3.01 -9.60 -29.06
N LEU A 140 4.32 -9.81 -28.92
CA LEU A 140 4.87 -10.88 -28.05
C LEU A 140 4.48 -10.65 -26.58
N GLY A 141 4.52 -9.41 -26.11
CA GLY A 141 4.06 -9.03 -24.78
C GLY A 141 2.56 -9.31 -24.59
N ARG A 142 1.74 -8.86 -25.54
CA ARG A 142 0.27 -9.04 -25.52
C ARG A 142 -0.17 -10.50 -25.62
N ALA A 143 0.51 -11.30 -26.42
CA ALA A 143 0.26 -12.73 -26.54
C ALA A 143 0.67 -13.52 -25.27
N GLY A 144 1.34 -12.87 -24.32
CA GLY A 144 1.80 -13.48 -23.08
C GLY A 144 3.10 -14.26 -23.20
N CYS A 145 3.80 -14.18 -24.34
CA CYS A 145 5.08 -14.86 -24.54
C CYS A 145 6.14 -14.35 -23.54
N ALA A 146 6.14 -13.03 -23.28
CA ALA A 146 7.03 -12.34 -22.35
C ALA A 146 6.46 -12.26 -20.90
N ALA A 147 5.51 -13.13 -20.55
CA ALA A 147 4.98 -13.22 -19.19
C ALA A 147 5.87 -14.10 -18.29
N GLY A 148 5.85 -13.84 -16.97
CA GLY A 148 6.71 -14.52 -15.99
C GLY A 148 6.43 -16.01 -15.82
N ASP A 149 5.27 -16.49 -16.25
CA ASP A 149 4.87 -17.90 -16.32
C ASP A 149 5.28 -18.59 -17.64
N CYS A 150 5.74 -17.83 -18.64
CA CYS A 150 6.19 -18.30 -19.95
C CYS A 150 7.71 -18.12 -20.13
N HIS A 151 8.15 -17.34 -21.14
CA HIS A 151 9.57 -17.19 -21.48
C HIS A 151 10.30 -16.14 -20.64
N ALA A 152 9.58 -15.37 -19.82
CA ALA A 152 10.19 -14.39 -18.91
C ALA A 152 10.46 -14.94 -17.50
N LYS A 153 10.60 -16.27 -17.38
CA LYS A 153 11.13 -16.91 -16.18
C LYS A 153 12.62 -16.55 -15.99
N PRO A 154 13.15 -16.57 -14.76
CA PRO A 154 14.56 -16.22 -14.50
C PRO A 154 15.61 -17.03 -15.30
N LYS A 155 15.27 -18.23 -15.80
CA LYS A 155 16.14 -19.06 -16.66
C LYS A 155 15.59 -19.23 -18.09
N GLY A 156 14.57 -18.46 -18.46
CA GLY A 156 13.73 -18.74 -19.63
C GLY A 156 12.99 -20.06 -19.51
N GLN A 157 12.45 -20.53 -20.64
CA GLN A 157 11.81 -21.84 -20.77
C GLN A 157 12.39 -22.55 -21.99
N ASN A 158 12.89 -23.78 -21.80
CA ASN A 158 13.44 -24.64 -22.87
C ASN A 158 14.49 -23.94 -23.75
N GLY A 159 15.39 -23.20 -23.11
CA GLY A 159 16.47 -22.45 -23.77
C GLY A 159 16.02 -21.19 -24.49
N PHE A 160 14.79 -20.70 -24.30
CA PHE A 160 14.34 -19.42 -24.85
C PHE A 160 13.94 -18.48 -23.71
N SER A 161 14.62 -17.34 -23.62
CA SER A 161 14.42 -16.33 -22.59
C SER A 161 13.96 -15.02 -23.19
N LEU A 162 12.92 -14.42 -22.61
CA LEU A 162 12.50 -13.06 -22.93
C LEU A 162 12.54 -12.21 -21.65
N SER A 163 12.70 -10.92 -21.80
CA SER A 163 12.61 -9.94 -20.74
C SER A 163 11.17 -9.84 -20.24
N VAL A 164 11.02 -9.67 -18.93
CA VAL A 164 9.71 -9.58 -18.28
C VAL A 164 8.98 -8.34 -18.80
N PHE A 165 7.79 -8.53 -19.39
CA PHE A 165 6.96 -7.47 -19.97
C PHE A 165 7.67 -6.58 -20.99
N SER A 166 8.61 -7.16 -21.75
CA SER A 166 9.28 -6.50 -22.88
C SER A 166 10.15 -5.29 -22.48
N PHE A 167 10.77 -5.36 -21.30
CA PHE A 167 11.58 -4.28 -20.75
C PHE A 167 12.95 -4.12 -21.45
N ASP A 168 13.57 -5.20 -21.94
CA ASP A 168 14.87 -5.18 -22.61
C ASP A 168 14.74 -5.63 -24.08
N PRO A 169 14.37 -4.70 -24.99
CA PRO A 169 14.22 -5.03 -26.40
C PRO A 169 15.50 -5.55 -27.07
N VAL A 170 16.69 -5.17 -26.57
CA VAL A 170 17.97 -5.58 -27.15
C VAL A 170 18.22 -7.06 -26.87
N ALA A 171 18.06 -7.47 -25.60
CA ALA A 171 18.18 -8.87 -25.21
C ALA A 171 17.10 -9.72 -25.91
N ASP A 172 15.85 -9.26 -25.93
CA ASP A 172 14.73 -9.97 -26.57
C ASP A 172 14.97 -10.20 -28.06
N TYR A 173 15.45 -9.17 -28.77
CA TYR A 173 15.78 -9.29 -30.18
C TYR A 173 16.89 -10.32 -30.42
N ARG A 174 17.94 -10.29 -29.58
CA ARG A 174 19.05 -11.24 -29.68
C ARG A 174 18.55 -12.68 -29.46
N GLU A 175 17.71 -12.90 -28.47
CA GLU A 175 17.11 -14.21 -28.15
C GLU A 175 16.22 -14.74 -29.28
N VAL A 176 15.46 -13.86 -29.92
CA VAL A 176 14.59 -14.22 -31.04
C VAL A 176 15.39 -14.47 -32.32
N VAL A 177 16.34 -13.60 -32.67
CA VAL A 177 16.96 -13.58 -34.00
C VAL A 177 18.34 -14.24 -34.06
N LYS A 178 19.15 -14.09 -33.01
CA LYS A 178 20.58 -14.47 -33.04
C LYS A 178 20.89 -15.71 -32.22
N ASP A 179 20.16 -15.95 -31.14
CA ASP A 179 20.43 -17.05 -30.22
C ASP A 179 20.32 -18.41 -30.90
N GLU A 180 21.17 -19.36 -30.48
CA GLU A 180 21.32 -20.68 -31.07
C GLU A 180 21.37 -20.67 -32.62
N ARG A 181 22.17 -19.76 -33.19
CA ARG A 181 22.36 -19.58 -34.65
C ARG A 181 21.06 -19.23 -35.39
N GLY A 182 20.12 -18.55 -34.71
CA GLY A 182 18.89 -18.05 -35.32
C GLY A 182 17.80 -19.10 -35.52
N ARG A 183 17.85 -20.24 -34.80
CA ARG A 183 16.91 -21.37 -34.96
C ARG A 183 15.42 -21.03 -34.85
N ARG A 184 15.06 -19.86 -34.30
CA ARG A 184 13.67 -19.47 -33.99
C ARG A 184 12.97 -18.75 -35.13
N VAL A 185 13.73 -18.18 -36.05
CA VAL A 185 13.25 -17.41 -37.20
C VAL A 185 13.82 -18.00 -38.48
N PHE A 186 12.97 -18.18 -39.49
CA PHE A 186 13.38 -18.73 -40.77
C PHE A 186 12.94 -17.79 -41.90
N PRO A 187 13.77 -16.81 -42.30
CA PRO A 187 13.39 -15.75 -43.24
C PRO A 187 12.96 -16.26 -44.62
N ALA A 188 13.56 -17.36 -45.10
CA ALA A 188 13.22 -17.96 -46.39
C ALA A 188 11.79 -18.51 -46.44
N PHE A 189 11.29 -19.01 -45.30
CA PHE A 189 9.91 -19.48 -45.15
C PHE A 189 9.36 -19.03 -43.78
N PRO A 190 8.89 -17.77 -43.67
CA PRO A 190 8.51 -17.17 -42.39
C PRO A 190 7.51 -18.01 -41.60
N ALA A 191 6.51 -18.59 -42.27
CA ALA A 191 5.49 -19.47 -41.67
C ALA A 191 6.07 -20.73 -41.00
N GLU A 192 7.30 -21.14 -41.34
CA GLU A 192 7.98 -22.30 -40.78
C GLU A 192 8.86 -21.96 -39.57
N SER A 193 8.94 -20.67 -39.20
CA SER A 193 9.64 -20.19 -38.01
C SER A 193 9.02 -20.76 -36.73
N LEU A 194 9.86 -21.23 -35.79
CA LEU A 194 9.39 -21.72 -34.49
C LEU A 194 8.64 -20.63 -33.70
N LEU A 195 9.02 -19.36 -33.91
CA LEU A 195 8.35 -18.19 -33.32
C LEU A 195 6.87 -18.08 -33.72
N LEU A 196 6.47 -18.65 -34.86
CA LEU A 196 5.07 -18.72 -35.29
C LEU A 196 4.44 -20.08 -35.01
N LYS A 197 5.16 -21.18 -35.31
CA LYS A 197 4.62 -22.54 -35.20
C LYS A 197 4.21 -22.94 -33.78
N LYS A 198 5.04 -22.62 -32.78
CA LYS A 198 4.77 -22.97 -31.38
C LYS A 198 3.53 -22.24 -30.82
N PRO A 199 3.43 -20.90 -30.88
CA PRO A 199 2.27 -20.22 -30.32
C PRO A 199 0.96 -20.49 -31.08
N THR A 200 1.00 -20.93 -32.34
CA THR A 200 -0.21 -21.38 -33.08
C THR A 200 -0.51 -22.88 -32.93
N LEU A 201 0.26 -23.62 -32.12
CA LEU A 201 0.16 -25.09 -31.97
C LEU A 201 0.30 -25.89 -33.29
N ARG A 202 1.04 -25.36 -34.27
CA ARG A 202 1.48 -26.17 -35.43
C ARG A 202 2.59 -27.13 -35.06
N VAL A 203 3.29 -26.85 -33.97
CA VAL A 203 4.23 -27.74 -33.26
C VAL A 203 3.87 -27.71 -31.79
N GLU A 204 4.12 -28.80 -31.07
CA GLU A 204 3.86 -28.91 -29.64
C GLU A 204 4.51 -27.76 -28.85
N HIS A 205 3.74 -27.18 -27.95
CA HIS A 205 4.15 -26.06 -27.11
C HIS A 205 3.49 -26.18 -25.74
N GLU A 206 4.30 -26.44 -24.71
CA GLU A 206 3.85 -26.54 -23.32
C GLU A 206 3.10 -25.29 -22.84
N GLY A 207 3.46 -24.11 -23.37
CA GLY A 207 2.80 -22.84 -23.06
C GLY A 207 1.40 -22.70 -23.67
N GLY A 208 0.91 -23.69 -24.42
CA GLY A 208 -0.39 -23.69 -25.08
C GLY A 208 -0.47 -22.76 -26.30
N ARG A 209 -1.69 -22.58 -26.83
CA ARG A 209 -1.96 -21.63 -27.92
C ARG A 209 -1.89 -20.19 -27.40
N ARG A 210 -1.05 -19.38 -28.03
CA ARG A 210 -0.85 -17.94 -27.72
C ARG A 210 -1.16 -17.02 -28.90
N LEU A 211 -1.14 -17.55 -30.12
CA LEU A 211 -1.49 -16.83 -31.35
C LEU A 211 -2.49 -17.66 -32.16
N GLU A 212 -3.34 -16.96 -32.91
CA GLU A 212 -4.25 -17.60 -33.86
C GLU A 212 -3.69 -17.44 -35.27
N SER A 213 -3.69 -18.52 -36.05
CA SER A 213 -3.28 -18.49 -37.45
C SER A 213 -4.13 -17.49 -38.23
N GLY A 214 -3.49 -16.61 -39.00
CA GLY A 214 -4.18 -15.58 -39.78
C GLY A 214 -4.65 -14.35 -38.99
N SER A 215 -4.47 -14.32 -37.66
CA SER A 215 -4.73 -13.10 -36.86
C SER A 215 -3.77 -11.96 -37.23
N LEU A 216 -4.14 -10.72 -36.90
CA LEU A 216 -3.28 -9.55 -37.08
C LEU A 216 -1.91 -9.74 -36.40
N PHE A 217 -1.90 -10.32 -35.21
CA PHE A 217 -0.67 -10.61 -34.46
C PHE A 217 0.24 -11.62 -35.18
N TYR A 218 -0.36 -12.66 -35.77
CA TYR A 218 0.37 -13.60 -36.61
C TYR A 218 0.97 -12.90 -37.84
N GLN A 219 0.19 -12.07 -38.53
CA GLN A 219 0.62 -11.35 -39.73
C GLN A 219 1.76 -10.38 -39.45
N ILE A 220 1.72 -9.62 -38.34
CA ILE A 220 2.80 -8.70 -37.95
C ILE A 220 4.13 -9.45 -37.79
N ILE A 221 4.13 -10.57 -37.07
CA ILE A 221 5.36 -11.36 -36.84
C ILE A 221 5.82 -12.00 -38.16
N HIS A 222 4.90 -12.56 -38.94
CA HIS A 222 5.18 -13.16 -40.23
C HIS A 222 5.85 -12.16 -41.20
N ASP A 223 5.25 -10.99 -41.37
CA ASP A 223 5.71 -9.97 -42.30
C ASP A 223 7.04 -9.36 -41.84
N TRP A 224 7.24 -9.19 -40.53
CA TRP A 224 8.54 -8.75 -40.00
C TRP A 224 9.66 -9.74 -40.29
N ILE A 225 9.40 -11.05 -40.16
CA ILE A 225 10.36 -12.10 -40.54
C ILE A 225 10.65 -12.05 -42.04
N ALA A 226 9.60 -11.90 -42.87
CA ALA A 226 9.73 -11.80 -44.33
C ALA A 226 10.54 -10.56 -44.77
N GLN A 227 10.45 -9.46 -44.02
CA GLN A 227 11.13 -8.19 -44.29
C GLN A 227 12.58 -8.14 -43.77
N GLY A 228 13.13 -9.26 -43.29
CA GLY A 228 14.52 -9.34 -42.84
C GLY A 228 14.74 -9.00 -41.37
N MET A 229 13.69 -9.01 -40.55
CA MET A 229 13.75 -8.95 -39.09
C MET A 229 14.46 -7.70 -38.55
N LEU A 230 14.10 -6.51 -39.04
CA LEU A 230 14.73 -5.26 -38.59
C LEU A 230 14.56 -5.06 -37.07
N TYR A 231 15.63 -4.68 -36.38
CA TYR A 231 15.57 -4.36 -34.96
C TYR A 231 14.79 -3.05 -34.71
N ARG A 232 15.22 -1.97 -35.36
CA ARG A 232 14.60 -0.63 -35.33
C ARG A 232 14.65 0.01 -36.70
N LEU A 233 13.70 0.89 -36.99
CA LEU A 233 13.81 1.79 -38.13
C LEU A 233 14.77 2.95 -37.85
N PRO A 234 15.39 3.55 -38.88
CA PRO A 234 16.06 4.85 -38.75
C PRO A 234 15.08 5.89 -38.18
N ASP A 235 15.53 6.68 -37.20
CA ASP A 235 14.75 7.72 -36.52
C ASP A 235 13.44 7.23 -35.88
N GLU A 236 13.36 5.95 -35.50
CA GLU A 236 12.20 5.40 -34.81
C GLU A 236 11.98 6.09 -33.46
N PRO A 237 10.81 6.71 -33.23
CA PRO A 237 10.56 7.44 -32.01
C PRO A 237 10.37 6.46 -30.84
N ALA A 238 11.05 6.71 -29.72
CA ALA A 238 10.96 5.88 -28.53
C ALA A 238 9.66 6.14 -27.76
N LEU A 239 9.12 5.10 -27.10
CA LEU A 239 8.01 5.26 -26.17
C LEU A 239 8.44 6.13 -25.00
N LYS A 240 7.66 7.18 -24.71
CA LYS A 240 7.92 8.09 -23.58
C LYS A 240 7.05 7.79 -22.37
N SER A 241 5.78 7.44 -22.60
CA SER A 241 4.80 7.17 -21.54
C SER A 241 3.52 6.58 -22.12
N ILE A 242 2.74 5.91 -21.27
CA ILE A 242 1.35 5.55 -21.57
C ILE A 242 0.36 6.29 -20.66
N THR A 243 -0.83 6.52 -21.17
CA THR A 243 -1.96 7.09 -20.43
C THR A 243 -3.19 6.21 -20.62
N VAL A 244 -4.06 6.18 -19.60
CA VAL A 244 -5.32 5.45 -19.66
C VAL A 244 -6.48 6.40 -19.44
N PHE A 245 -7.53 6.21 -20.23
CA PHE A 245 -8.77 6.95 -20.13
C PHE A 245 -9.96 5.98 -19.96
N PRO A 246 -10.90 6.24 -19.03
CA PRO A 246 -10.84 7.25 -17.98
C PRO A 246 -9.79 6.92 -16.91
N ARG A 247 -9.08 7.93 -16.40
CA ARG A 247 -8.04 7.73 -15.35
C ARG A 247 -8.62 7.51 -13.96
N GLU A 248 -9.65 8.25 -13.57
CA GLU A 248 -10.37 8.09 -12.31
C GLU A 248 -11.85 8.41 -12.56
N GLN A 249 -12.75 7.51 -12.17
CA GLN A 249 -14.18 7.73 -12.39
C GLN A 249 -15.05 6.90 -11.43
N ARG A 250 -16.29 7.37 -11.22
CA ARG A 250 -17.31 6.74 -10.37
C ARG A 250 -18.40 6.09 -11.22
N TYR A 251 -18.77 4.87 -10.86
CA TYR A 251 -19.72 4.04 -11.60
C TYR A 251 -20.80 3.46 -10.70
N THR A 252 -21.95 3.11 -11.26
CA THR A 252 -22.95 2.29 -10.57
C THR A 252 -22.44 0.86 -10.41
N LYS A 253 -23.06 0.08 -9.51
CA LYS A 253 -22.81 -1.36 -9.39
C LYS A 253 -23.18 -2.06 -10.70
N SER A 254 -22.43 -3.11 -11.07
CA SER A 254 -22.64 -3.88 -12.30
C SER A 254 -22.56 -3.08 -13.61
N ALA A 255 -22.03 -1.86 -13.57
CA ALA A 255 -21.73 -1.09 -14.77
C ALA A 255 -20.53 -1.65 -15.53
N THR A 256 -20.53 -1.44 -16.84
CA THR A 256 -19.38 -1.67 -17.72
C THR A 256 -18.70 -0.34 -18.06
N GLN A 257 -17.39 -0.39 -18.31
CA GLN A 257 -16.61 0.74 -18.82
C GLN A 257 -15.48 0.24 -19.71
N GLN A 258 -15.41 0.74 -20.94
CA GLN A 258 -14.29 0.52 -21.85
C GLN A 258 -13.13 1.47 -21.52
N LEU A 259 -11.92 0.93 -21.35
CA LEU A 259 -10.71 1.73 -21.23
C LEU A 259 -10.08 1.96 -22.61
N VAL A 260 -9.44 3.12 -22.76
CA VAL A 260 -8.57 3.47 -23.89
C VAL A 260 -7.16 3.67 -23.35
N VAL A 261 -6.18 3.02 -23.97
CA VAL A 261 -4.77 3.17 -23.64
C VAL A 261 -4.06 3.88 -24.78
N THR A 262 -3.38 4.96 -24.43
CA THR A 262 -2.76 5.85 -25.39
C THR A 262 -1.27 5.97 -25.10
N ALA A 263 -0.44 5.56 -26.06
CA ALA A 263 1.01 5.68 -26.02
C ALA A 263 1.46 7.02 -26.62
N ARG A 264 2.40 7.69 -25.95
CA ARG A 264 3.05 8.92 -26.41
C ARG A 264 4.52 8.67 -26.69
N PHE A 265 4.98 9.09 -27.86
CA PHE A 265 6.35 8.89 -28.32
C PHE A 265 7.19 10.17 -28.26
N THR A 266 8.52 10.05 -28.43
CA THR A 266 9.47 11.17 -28.37
C THR A 266 9.26 12.24 -29.43
N ASP A 267 8.72 11.87 -30.59
CA ASP A 267 8.33 12.76 -31.69
C ASP A 267 6.97 13.46 -31.47
N ARG A 268 6.39 13.30 -30.28
CA ARG A 268 5.06 13.80 -29.87
C ARG A 268 3.89 13.09 -30.54
N THR A 269 4.12 12.09 -31.38
CA THR A 269 3.02 11.27 -31.91
C THR A 269 2.32 10.50 -30.80
N VAL A 270 1.05 10.21 -31.04
CA VAL A 270 0.15 9.56 -30.11
C VAL A 270 -0.54 8.41 -30.82
N ARG A 271 -0.60 7.24 -30.19
CA ARG A 271 -1.22 6.04 -30.77
C ARG A 271 -2.10 5.33 -29.76
N ASP A 272 -3.22 4.79 -30.23
CA ASP A 272 -4.00 3.83 -29.47
C ASP A 272 -3.26 2.48 -29.41
N VAL A 273 -3.01 2.03 -28.19
CA VAL A 273 -2.35 0.75 -27.90
C VAL A 273 -3.21 -0.14 -27.01
N THR A 274 -4.52 0.12 -26.91
CA THR A 274 -5.48 -0.60 -26.06
C THR A 274 -5.43 -2.10 -26.33
N HIS A 275 -5.51 -2.49 -27.60
CA HIS A 275 -5.47 -3.88 -28.06
C HIS A 275 -4.12 -4.59 -27.84
N LEU A 276 -3.03 -3.82 -27.69
CA LEU A 276 -1.68 -4.31 -27.40
C LEU A 276 -1.34 -4.28 -25.91
N SER A 277 -2.21 -3.69 -25.09
CA SER A 277 -1.98 -3.53 -23.66
C SER A 277 -2.41 -4.77 -22.88
N ALA A 278 -1.72 -5.02 -21.77
CA ALA A 278 -2.12 -6.02 -20.79
C ALA A 278 -2.83 -5.35 -19.61
N PHE A 279 -3.99 -5.89 -19.23
CA PHE A 279 -4.82 -5.38 -18.14
C PHE A 279 -4.82 -6.35 -16.96
N SER A 280 -4.78 -5.82 -15.74
CA SER A 280 -4.94 -6.60 -14.52
C SER A 280 -5.65 -5.78 -13.44
N SER A 281 -6.54 -6.38 -12.66
CA SER A 281 -7.19 -5.71 -11.54
C SER A 281 -6.55 -6.08 -10.20
N SER A 282 -6.37 -5.09 -9.33
CA SER A 282 -5.92 -5.29 -7.95
C SER A 282 -7.02 -5.86 -7.03
N ASN A 283 -8.30 -5.64 -7.37
CA ASN A 283 -9.44 -6.21 -6.64
C ASN A 283 -10.58 -6.52 -7.61
N LYS A 284 -10.67 -7.80 -7.99
CA LYS A 284 -11.66 -8.31 -8.94
C LYS A 284 -13.10 -8.23 -8.42
N GLU A 285 -13.33 -8.21 -7.11
CA GLU A 285 -14.67 -8.07 -6.54
C GLU A 285 -15.27 -6.69 -6.74
N ILE A 286 -14.43 -5.66 -6.88
CA ILE A 286 -14.87 -4.27 -7.10
C ILE A 286 -14.85 -3.92 -8.58
N ALA A 287 -13.79 -4.28 -9.29
CA ALA A 287 -13.63 -4.01 -10.72
C ALA A 287 -12.87 -5.15 -11.38
N GLU A 288 -13.55 -5.94 -12.19
CA GLU A 288 -12.93 -6.94 -13.06
C GLU A 288 -12.61 -6.29 -14.41
N VAL A 289 -11.52 -6.70 -15.07
CA VAL A 289 -11.15 -6.21 -16.40
C VAL A 289 -10.85 -7.39 -17.32
N ASN A 290 -11.39 -7.37 -18.53
CA ASN A 290 -11.12 -8.38 -19.54
C ASN A 290 -9.86 -8.03 -20.38
N PRO A 291 -9.38 -8.93 -21.25
CA PRO A 291 -8.23 -8.67 -22.10
C PRO A 291 -8.37 -7.45 -23.02
N ASP A 292 -9.57 -7.03 -23.40
CA ASP A 292 -9.81 -5.91 -24.33
C ASP A 292 -9.95 -4.56 -23.61
N GLY A 293 -9.68 -4.51 -22.31
CA GLY A 293 -9.79 -3.29 -21.51
C GLY A 293 -11.23 -2.95 -21.11
N LEU A 294 -12.18 -3.87 -21.26
CA LEU A 294 -13.54 -3.71 -20.74
C LEU A 294 -13.57 -4.04 -19.24
N VAL A 295 -13.87 -3.04 -18.44
CA VAL A 295 -14.06 -3.15 -17.00
C VAL A 295 -15.52 -3.47 -16.69
N ARG A 296 -15.75 -4.39 -15.76
CA ARG A 296 -17.05 -4.64 -15.14
C ARG A 296 -16.95 -4.39 -13.64
N THR A 297 -17.79 -3.51 -13.14
CA THR A 297 -17.85 -3.21 -11.69
C THR A 297 -18.66 -4.28 -10.96
N GLY A 298 -18.26 -4.59 -9.73
CA GLY A 298 -18.94 -5.57 -8.90
C GLY A 298 -20.09 -4.99 -8.08
N MET A 299 -20.63 -5.82 -7.18
CA MET A 299 -21.73 -5.46 -6.28
C MET A 299 -21.25 -4.85 -4.95
N VAL A 300 -19.96 -4.94 -4.67
CA VAL A 300 -19.33 -4.42 -3.45
C VAL A 300 -18.93 -2.97 -3.67
N SER A 301 -19.31 -2.10 -2.73
CA SER A 301 -18.87 -0.71 -2.75
C SER A 301 -17.42 -0.59 -2.32
N GLY A 302 -16.66 0.26 -3.01
CA GLY A 302 -15.25 0.45 -2.78
C GLY A 302 -14.53 1.10 -3.96
N GLU A 303 -13.24 0.82 -4.07
CA GLU A 303 -12.36 1.36 -5.09
C GLU A 303 -11.42 0.28 -5.63
N GLY A 304 -11.55 -0.05 -6.90
CA GLY A 304 -10.66 -0.95 -7.62
C GLY A 304 -9.61 -0.15 -8.39
N VAL A 305 -8.44 -0.75 -8.60
CA VAL A 305 -7.41 -0.20 -9.49
C VAL A 305 -7.15 -1.19 -10.59
N VAL A 306 -7.35 -0.76 -11.83
CA VAL A 306 -6.98 -1.50 -13.03
C VAL A 306 -5.60 -1.00 -13.45
N VAL A 307 -4.64 -1.91 -13.41
CA VAL A 307 -3.26 -1.69 -13.88
C VAL A 307 -3.19 -2.05 -15.36
N VAL A 308 -2.61 -1.14 -16.14
CA VAL A 308 -2.39 -1.26 -17.58
C VAL A 308 -0.89 -1.33 -17.83
N ARG A 309 -0.44 -2.28 -18.65
CA ARG A 309 0.96 -2.44 -19.04
C ARG A 309 1.12 -2.42 -20.55
N TYR A 310 2.15 -1.72 -21.02
CA TYR A 310 2.53 -1.71 -22.43
C TYR A 310 4.02 -1.37 -22.55
N MET A 311 4.83 -2.30 -23.10
CA MET A 311 6.28 -2.12 -23.33
C MET A 311 7.05 -1.57 -22.11
N GLY A 312 7.00 -2.25 -20.97
CA GLY A 312 7.65 -1.80 -19.73
C GLY A 312 6.98 -0.62 -19.00
N GLU A 313 6.12 0.16 -19.67
CA GLU A 313 5.38 1.26 -19.07
C GLU A 313 4.11 0.78 -18.35
N VAL A 314 3.77 1.47 -17.26
CA VAL A 314 2.61 1.14 -16.40
C VAL A 314 1.73 2.36 -16.19
N ALA A 315 0.42 2.22 -16.45
CA ALA A 315 -0.61 3.19 -16.08
C ALA A 315 -1.67 2.55 -15.20
N GLN A 316 -2.49 3.39 -14.56
CA GLN A 316 -3.56 2.95 -13.67
C GLN A 316 -4.86 3.70 -13.93
N ALA A 317 -5.97 2.95 -13.92
CA ALA A 317 -7.32 3.48 -13.93
C ALA A 317 -7.99 3.17 -12.57
N ARG A 318 -8.45 4.21 -11.88
CA ARG A 318 -9.11 4.11 -10.57
C ARG A 318 -10.63 4.07 -10.77
N ILE A 319 -11.23 2.98 -10.31
CA ILE A 319 -12.64 2.68 -10.48
C ILE A 319 -13.31 2.74 -9.11
N THR A 320 -14.18 3.72 -8.89
CA THR A 320 -14.88 3.88 -7.62
C THR A 320 -16.34 3.44 -7.76
N VAL A 321 -16.75 2.49 -6.94
CA VAL A 321 -18.14 2.02 -6.82
C VAL A 321 -18.67 2.54 -5.48
N PRO A 322 -19.43 3.64 -5.44
CA PRO A 322 -19.91 4.21 -4.18
C PRO A 322 -20.97 3.32 -3.52
N SER A 323 -21.27 3.63 -2.26
CA SER A 323 -22.45 3.11 -1.57
C SER A 323 -23.73 3.56 -2.29
N ASN A 324 -24.76 2.73 -2.24
CA ASN A 324 -26.11 3.11 -2.70
C ASN A 324 -26.71 4.18 -1.78
N ARG A 325 -26.22 4.29 -0.54
CA ARG A 325 -26.63 5.33 0.41
C ARG A 325 -25.85 6.60 0.13
N ARG A 326 -26.57 7.66 -0.24
CA ARG A 326 -26.02 8.99 -0.42
C ARG A 326 -26.38 9.86 0.77
N TYR A 327 -25.37 10.50 1.34
CA TYR A 327 -25.53 11.56 2.31
C TYR A 327 -25.33 12.89 1.59
N ASN A 328 -26.09 13.91 1.98
CA ASN A 328 -25.91 15.24 1.44
C ASN A 328 -24.58 15.85 1.94
N ASP A 329 -24.11 16.89 1.25
CA ASP A 329 -22.85 17.55 1.59
C ASP A 329 -22.88 18.19 2.98
N GLY A 330 -24.07 18.58 3.46
CA GLY A 330 -24.28 19.13 4.80
C GLY A 330 -23.92 18.16 5.92
N VAL A 331 -24.18 16.85 5.75
CA VAL A 331 -23.77 15.81 6.72
C VAL A 331 -22.25 15.78 6.86
N TYR A 332 -21.52 15.81 5.75
CA TYR A 332 -20.05 15.81 5.77
C TYR A 332 -19.48 17.13 6.27
N ALA A 333 -20.13 18.26 5.95
CA ALA A 333 -19.74 19.57 6.45
C ALA A 333 -19.87 19.66 7.99
N ALA A 334 -20.89 19.04 8.57
CA ALA A 334 -21.13 19.02 10.01
C ALA A 334 -20.17 18.11 10.81
N LEU A 335 -19.36 17.26 10.16
CA LEU A 335 -18.42 16.39 10.85
C LEU A 335 -17.33 17.19 11.60
N PRO A 336 -16.95 16.77 12.82
CA PRO A 336 -15.91 17.43 13.59
C PRO A 336 -14.54 17.32 12.91
N ARG A 337 -13.78 18.42 12.88
CA ARG A 337 -12.44 18.48 12.26
C ARG A 337 -11.46 19.11 13.23
N ASN A 338 -10.31 18.47 13.42
CA ASN A 338 -9.24 18.99 14.24
C ASN A 338 -8.07 19.50 13.39
N ASN A 339 -7.80 18.87 12.24
CA ASN A 339 -6.79 19.32 11.29
C ASN A 339 -7.04 18.76 9.87
N PHE A 340 -6.12 19.06 8.94
CA PHE A 340 -6.23 18.69 7.53
C PHE A 340 -6.33 17.17 7.26
N ILE A 341 -5.91 16.31 8.20
CA ILE A 341 -6.06 14.85 8.07
C ILE A 341 -7.55 14.50 7.97
N ASP A 342 -8.37 15.16 8.79
CA ASP A 342 -9.80 14.93 8.85
C ASP A 342 -10.48 15.36 7.54
N ASP A 343 -10.10 16.52 7.00
CA ASP A 343 -10.61 17.03 5.72
C ASP A 343 -10.36 16.05 4.56
N LEU A 344 -9.12 15.56 4.47
CA LEU A 344 -8.71 14.66 3.40
C LEU A 344 -9.31 13.25 3.58
N ALA A 345 -9.51 12.79 4.82
CA ALA A 345 -10.22 11.57 5.10
C ALA A 345 -11.72 11.68 4.74
N TYR A 346 -12.37 12.78 5.11
CA TYR A 346 -13.80 12.98 4.87
C TYR A 346 -14.13 13.19 3.40
N SER A 347 -13.26 13.86 2.64
CA SER A 347 -13.38 13.93 1.18
C SER A 347 -13.43 12.51 0.56
N ARG A 348 -12.59 11.60 1.07
CA ARG A 348 -12.63 10.19 0.65
C ARG A 348 -13.91 9.49 1.10
N PHE A 349 -14.35 9.71 2.34
CA PHE A 349 -15.59 9.11 2.85
C PHE A 349 -16.80 9.52 2.03
N GLN A 350 -16.89 10.80 1.65
CA GLN A 350 -17.94 11.33 0.77
C GLN A 350 -17.91 10.67 -0.61
N LYS A 351 -16.73 10.46 -1.21
CA LYS A 351 -16.60 9.74 -2.48
C LYS A 351 -17.15 8.30 -2.40
N LEU A 352 -16.93 7.64 -1.26
CA LEU A 352 -17.32 6.23 -1.03
C LEU A 352 -18.73 6.06 -0.42
N GLY A 353 -19.33 7.13 0.12
CA GLY A 353 -20.58 7.06 0.88
C GLY A 353 -20.40 6.42 2.27
N LEU A 354 -19.25 6.65 2.91
CA LEU A 354 -18.95 6.23 4.28
C LEU A 354 -19.19 7.37 5.25
N LEU A 355 -19.47 7.05 6.51
CA LEU A 355 -19.41 7.97 7.65
C LEU A 355 -18.39 7.45 8.66
N PRO A 356 -17.61 8.33 9.32
CA PRO A 356 -16.73 7.89 10.38
C PRO A 356 -17.54 7.24 11.52
N SER A 357 -16.93 6.29 12.22
CA SER A 357 -17.46 5.83 13.51
C SER A 357 -17.51 6.98 14.50
N ASP A 358 -18.34 6.82 15.53
CA ASP A 358 -18.46 7.82 16.60
C ASP A 358 -17.11 8.08 17.27
N ARG A 359 -16.99 9.24 17.90
CA ARG A 359 -15.80 9.59 18.68
C ARG A 359 -15.60 8.55 19.79
N CYS A 360 -14.36 8.06 19.95
CA CYS A 360 -14.04 7.15 21.05
C CYS A 360 -14.20 7.83 22.41
N SER A 361 -14.51 7.04 23.42
CA SER A 361 -14.54 7.44 24.82
C SER A 361 -13.15 7.92 25.28
N ASP A 362 -13.12 8.64 26.40
CA ASP A 362 -11.85 9.08 26.98
C ASP A 362 -10.99 7.91 27.49
N SER A 363 -11.62 6.82 27.94
CA SER A 363 -10.94 5.58 28.31
C SER A 363 -10.25 4.93 27.12
N GLU A 364 -10.98 4.72 26.01
CA GLU A 364 -10.40 4.18 24.77
C GLU A 364 -9.26 5.07 24.27
N PHE A 365 -9.47 6.39 24.22
CA PHE A 365 -8.43 7.33 23.80
C PHE A 365 -7.18 7.26 24.67
N MET A 366 -7.34 7.25 26.00
CA MET A 366 -6.20 7.23 26.92
C MET A 366 -5.40 5.95 26.79
N ARG A 367 -6.08 4.79 26.81
CA ARG A 367 -5.46 3.48 26.60
C ARG A 367 -4.66 3.47 25.30
N ARG A 368 -5.31 3.87 24.19
CA ARG A 368 -4.70 3.91 22.86
C ARG A 368 -3.49 4.83 22.82
N ALA A 369 -3.61 6.05 23.33
CA ALA A 369 -2.52 7.03 23.31
C ALA A 369 -1.29 6.54 24.09
N PHE A 370 -1.47 5.91 25.24
CA PHE A 370 -0.39 5.32 26.03
C PHE A 370 0.30 4.18 25.29
N ILE A 371 -0.47 3.22 24.76
CA ILE A 371 0.09 2.05 24.06
C ILE A 371 0.84 2.47 22.78
N ASP A 372 0.25 3.37 21.99
CA ASP A 372 0.84 3.84 20.73
C ASP A 372 2.15 4.60 20.98
N THR A 373 2.22 5.39 22.05
CA THR A 373 3.33 6.35 22.30
C THR A 373 4.45 5.75 23.15
N ILE A 374 4.12 5.14 24.28
CA ILE A 374 5.09 4.67 25.30
C ILE A 374 5.01 3.16 25.59
N GLY A 375 4.09 2.45 24.92
CA GLY A 375 4.02 1.00 24.95
C GLY A 375 3.53 0.36 26.24
N LEU A 376 2.96 1.16 27.15
CA LEU A 376 2.43 0.74 28.45
C LEU A 376 0.95 1.10 28.59
N LEU A 377 0.34 0.73 29.72
CA LEU A 377 -0.98 1.20 30.13
C LEU A 377 -0.86 2.39 31.11
N PRO A 378 -1.87 3.27 31.20
CA PRO A 378 -1.92 4.28 32.24
C PRO A 378 -2.08 3.67 33.63
N GLU A 379 -1.45 4.28 34.65
CA GLU A 379 -1.69 3.85 36.03
C GLU A 379 -3.12 4.22 36.48
N PRO A 380 -3.76 3.44 37.37
CA PRO A 380 -5.15 3.68 37.79
C PRO A 380 -5.42 5.10 38.30
N SER A 381 -4.46 5.69 39.01
CA SER A 381 -4.56 7.07 39.51
C SER A 381 -4.57 8.11 38.37
N GLU A 382 -3.82 7.86 37.29
CA GLU A 382 -3.83 8.70 36.10
C GLU A 382 -5.17 8.59 35.38
N VAL A 383 -5.71 7.37 35.25
CA VAL A 383 -7.02 7.13 34.62
C VAL A 383 -8.12 7.88 35.39
N ARG A 384 -8.19 7.72 36.71
CA ARG A 384 -9.18 8.42 37.56
C ARG A 384 -9.11 9.93 37.35
N ARG A 385 -7.90 10.52 37.37
CA ARG A 385 -7.68 11.95 37.14
C ARG A 385 -8.08 12.40 35.74
N PHE A 386 -7.77 11.61 34.71
CA PHE A 386 -8.08 11.95 33.32
C PHE A 386 -9.59 11.88 33.02
N LEU A 387 -10.26 10.85 33.53
CA LEU A 387 -11.70 10.67 33.38
C LEU A 387 -12.49 11.74 34.16
N ALA A 388 -12.02 12.14 35.34
CA ALA A 388 -12.63 13.20 36.13
C ALA A 388 -12.41 14.62 35.57
N ASN A 389 -11.43 14.83 34.68
CA ASN A 389 -11.11 16.15 34.14
C ASN A 389 -12.10 16.55 33.02
N PRO A 390 -12.88 17.64 33.18
CA PRO A 390 -13.85 18.09 32.17
C PRO A 390 -13.21 18.94 31.05
N SER A 391 -11.91 19.26 31.12
CA SER A 391 -11.26 20.17 30.20
C SER A 391 -11.30 19.66 28.74
N PRO A 392 -11.78 20.47 27.78
CA PRO A 392 -11.82 20.06 26.38
C PRO A 392 -10.42 19.83 25.77
N GLY A 393 -9.39 20.46 26.35
CA GLY A 393 -7.99 20.32 25.91
C GLY A 393 -7.22 19.17 26.56
N LYS A 394 -7.85 18.33 27.40
CA LYS A 394 -7.14 17.28 28.15
C LYS A 394 -6.44 16.24 27.26
N ARG A 395 -7.02 15.91 26.10
CA ARG A 395 -6.45 14.96 25.14
C ARG A 395 -5.15 15.49 24.52
N ALA A 396 -5.14 16.75 24.09
CA ALA A 396 -3.93 17.39 23.54
C ALA A 396 -2.80 17.45 24.58
N LYS A 397 -3.12 17.87 25.82
CA LYS A 397 -2.14 17.89 26.92
C LYS A 397 -1.59 16.50 27.25
N LEU A 398 -2.44 15.46 27.18
CA LEU A 398 -1.99 14.09 27.37
C LEU A 398 -1.02 13.65 26.26
N ILE A 399 -1.32 13.99 25.01
CA ILE A 399 -0.43 13.70 23.87
C ILE A 399 0.94 14.33 24.08
N ASP A 400 0.99 15.62 24.43
CA ASP A 400 2.26 16.32 24.65
C ASP A 400 3.07 15.67 25.76
N ARG A 401 2.43 15.36 26.89
CA ARG A 401 3.08 14.67 28.02
C ARG A 401 3.64 13.30 27.61
N LEU A 402 2.87 12.50 26.87
CA LEU A 402 3.30 11.16 26.46
C LEU A 402 4.45 11.21 25.44
N LEU A 403 4.47 12.20 24.55
CA LEU A 403 5.57 12.40 23.61
C LEU A 403 6.85 12.88 24.30
N ASP A 404 6.75 13.51 25.47
CA ASP A 404 7.88 13.95 26.29
C ASP A 404 8.30 12.92 27.35
N ASP A 405 7.56 11.83 27.50
CA ASP A 405 7.87 10.75 28.44
C ASP A 405 9.15 10.00 28.03
N PRO A 406 10.10 9.71 28.95
CA PRO A 406 11.30 8.94 28.62
C PRO A 406 11.03 7.57 27.98
N ALA A 407 9.93 6.90 28.34
CA ALA A 407 9.56 5.60 27.81
C ALA A 407 9.20 5.63 26.31
N TYR A 408 8.92 6.83 25.75
CA TYR A 408 8.79 7.06 24.32
C TYR A 408 10.02 6.55 23.55
N ALA A 409 11.21 6.90 24.06
CA ALA A 409 12.45 6.63 23.35
C ALA A 409 12.69 5.12 23.18
N ASP A 410 12.46 4.34 24.24
CA ASP A 410 12.63 2.89 24.20
C ASP A 410 11.63 2.21 23.25
N THR A 411 10.37 2.65 23.31
CA THR A 411 9.29 2.07 22.50
C THR A 411 9.55 2.29 21.02
N TRP A 412 9.88 3.52 20.63
CA TRP A 412 10.12 3.86 19.22
C TRP A 412 11.48 3.36 18.73
N ALA A 413 12.50 3.32 19.58
CA ALA A 413 13.77 2.68 19.25
C ALA A 413 13.60 1.18 19.01
N ASN A 414 12.78 0.46 19.79
CA ASN A 414 12.49 -0.95 19.57
C ASN A 414 11.84 -1.20 18.20
N ARG A 415 10.80 -0.42 17.87
CA ARG A 415 10.10 -0.49 16.56
C ARG A 415 11.05 -0.18 15.40
N TRP A 416 11.99 0.73 15.60
CA TRP A 416 13.03 1.04 14.62
C TRP A 416 14.12 -0.02 14.54
N GLY A 417 14.39 -0.71 15.64
CA GLY A 417 15.31 -1.83 15.72
C GLY A 417 14.99 -2.90 14.67
N ASP A 418 13.73 -3.17 14.37
CA ASP A 418 13.34 -4.17 13.37
C ASP A 418 13.90 -3.92 11.95
N LEU A 419 14.27 -2.66 11.65
CA LEU A 419 14.85 -2.28 10.36
C LEU A 419 16.36 -2.57 10.28
N PHE A 420 17.08 -2.49 11.40
CA PHE A 420 18.55 -2.45 11.39
C PHE A 420 19.25 -3.34 12.42
N ARG A 421 18.53 -3.87 13.40
CA ARG A 421 19.09 -4.64 14.53
C ARG A 421 19.86 -5.85 13.98
N PRO A 422 21.16 -5.94 14.28
CA PRO A 422 21.99 -7.00 13.74
C PRO A 422 21.81 -8.29 14.55
N ASN A 423 22.04 -9.44 13.90
CA ASN A 423 22.21 -10.69 14.63
C ASN A 423 23.53 -10.66 15.42
N ILE A 424 23.44 -10.84 16.74
CA ILE A 424 24.57 -10.77 17.68
C ILE A 424 25.66 -11.79 17.40
N ALA A 425 25.31 -12.96 16.85
CA ALA A 425 26.28 -13.98 16.45
C ALA A 425 27.18 -13.51 15.30
N ARG A 426 26.68 -12.60 14.44
CA ARG A 426 27.41 -12.06 13.29
C ARG A 426 28.25 -10.82 13.61
N VAL A 427 27.80 -9.96 14.54
CA VAL A 427 28.47 -8.67 14.82
C VAL A 427 29.13 -8.56 16.18
N GLY A 428 28.86 -9.50 17.08
CA GLY A 428 29.28 -9.44 18.47
C GLY A 428 28.38 -8.55 19.34
N LEU A 429 28.33 -8.88 20.63
CA LEU A 429 27.55 -8.20 21.67
C LEU A 429 27.73 -6.68 21.64
N LYS A 430 28.99 -6.21 21.65
CA LYS A 430 29.32 -4.79 21.75
C LYS A 430 28.80 -3.98 20.57
N SER A 431 28.91 -4.50 19.34
CA SER A 431 28.40 -3.81 18.15
C SER A 431 26.87 -3.69 18.19
N ALA A 432 26.17 -4.75 18.57
CA ALA A 432 24.71 -4.75 18.68
C ALA A 432 24.21 -3.73 19.72
N TYR A 433 24.85 -3.69 20.89
CA TYR A 433 24.56 -2.70 21.92
C TYR A 433 24.88 -1.26 21.46
N THR A 434 25.98 -1.06 20.73
CA THR A 434 26.38 0.28 20.24
C THR A 434 25.34 0.89 19.28
N ILE A 435 24.79 0.09 18.36
CA ILE A 435 23.73 0.59 17.46
C ILE A 435 22.41 0.79 18.18
N ASP A 436 22.03 -0.11 19.09
CA ASP A 436 20.78 0.01 19.85
C ASP A 436 20.76 1.29 20.71
N ASN A 437 21.84 1.56 21.44
CA ASN A 437 21.99 2.80 22.21
C ASN A 437 21.93 4.05 21.33
N TRP A 438 22.58 4.05 20.18
CA TRP A 438 22.53 5.19 19.26
C TRP A 438 21.11 5.44 18.73
N ILE A 439 20.34 4.38 18.42
CA ILE A 439 18.93 4.52 18.01
C ILE A 439 18.12 5.13 19.16
N ARG A 440 18.27 4.62 20.40
CA ARG A 440 17.57 5.16 21.58
C ARG A 440 17.90 6.63 21.82
N GLU A 441 19.17 7.00 21.72
CA GLU A 441 19.62 8.39 21.85
C GLU A 441 18.97 9.30 20.80
N CYS A 442 18.83 8.84 19.55
CA CYS A 442 18.15 9.60 18.50
C CYS A 442 16.69 9.90 18.87
N PHE A 443 15.96 8.95 19.46
CA PHE A 443 14.58 9.20 19.91
C PHE A 443 14.51 10.04 21.19
N ALA A 444 15.40 9.80 22.16
CA ALA A 444 15.45 10.53 23.41
C ALA A 444 15.71 12.04 23.19
N THR A 445 16.59 12.36 22.24
CA THR A 445 16.95 13.74 21.89
C THR A 445 16.04 14.36 20.83
N ASN A 446 15.01 13.65 20.37
CA ASN A 446 14.17 14.02 19.22
C ASN A 446 15.00 14.47 18.00
N LYS A 447 16.03 13.70 17.66
CA LYS A 447 16.92 14.00 16.53
C LYS A 447 16.09 14.09 15.25
N PRO A 448 16.22 15.18 14.46
CA PRO A 448 15.55 15.29 13.17
C PRO A 448 15.85 14.09 12.29
N TYR A 449 14.81 13.57 11.63
CA TYR A 449 14.92 12.30 10.94
C TYR A 449 15.89 12.36 9.75
N ASP A 450 16.01 13.49 9.05
CA ASP A 450 17.01 13.70 8.01
C ASP A 450 18.45 13.59 8.54
N LYS A 451 18.72 14.10 9.76
CA LYS A 451 20.03 13.99 10.41
C LYS A 451 20.34 12.56 10.80
N MET A 452 19.36 11.86 11.37
CA MET A 452 19.48 10.44 11.67
C MET A 452 19.85 9.63 10.42
N VAL A 453 19.18 9.88 9.30
CA VAL A 453 19.43 9.15 8.04
C VAL A 453 20.75 9.54 7.39
N ARG A 454 21.16 10.83 7.48
CA ARG A 454 22.49 11.24 7.04
C ARG A 454 23.59 10.49 7.79
N GLU A 455 23.51 10.44 9.12
CA GLU A 455 24.46 9.70 9.96
C GLU A 455 24.52 8.20 9.57
N ILE A 456 23.39 7.61 9.17
CA ILE A 456 23.34 6.23 8.66
C ILE A 456 23.99 6.10 7.27
N LEU A 457 23.65 6.97 6.32
CA LEU A 457 24.18 6.91 4.96
C LEU A 457 25.69 7.13 4.92
N THR A 458 26.20 8.05 5.73
CA THR A 458 27.60 8.51 5.62
C THR A 458 28.48 7.96 6.73
N ALA A 459 27.97 6.97 7.49
CA ALA A 459 28.65 6.37 8.63
C ALA A 459 30.10 5.96 8.32
N LYS A 460 31.02 6.41 9.17
CA LYS A 460 32.46 6.13 9.17
C LYS A 460 32.94 5.91 10.60
N GLY A 461 34.04 5.19 10.78
CA GLY A 461 34.66 4.94 12.07
C GLY A 461 34.43 3.52 12.61
N SER A 462 34.59 3.37 13.93
CA SER A 462 34.62 2.08 14.62
C SER A 462 33.22 1.52 14.90
N THR A 463 33.00 0.24 14.61
CA THR A 463 31.75 -0.48 14.94
C THR A 463 31.49 -0.65 16.44
N HIS A 464 32.45 -0.30 17.29
CA HIS A 464 32.34 -0.33 18.75
C HIS A 464 32.16 1.06 19.37
N ARG A 465 32.11 2.11 18.54
CA ARG A 465 31.97 3.51 19.00
C ARG A 465 30.90 4.28 18.22
N VAL A 466 30.69 3.94 16.95
CA VAL A 466 29.77 4.65 16.05
C VAL A 466 28.66 3.69 15.63
N GLY A 467 27.48 3.78 16.26
CA GLY A 467 26.35 2.87 16.05
C GLY A 467 25.99 2.59 14.58
N PRO A 468 25.79 3.63 13.74
CA PRO A 468 25.39 3.42 12.35
C PRO A 468 26.38 2.60 11.50
N THR A 469 27.66 2.55 11.86
CA THR A 469 28.66 1.74 11.15
C THR A 469 28.38 0.23 11.23
N VAL A 470 27.60 -0.22 12.23
CA VAL A 470 27.21 -1.63 12.41
C VAL A 470 26.29 -2.12 11.29
N ILE A 471 25.51 -1.23 10.66
CA ILE A 471 24.71 -1.55 9.47
C ILE A 471 25.62 -2.03 8.34
N TYR A 472 26.75 -1.35 8.15
CA TYR A 472 27.74 -1.74 7.15
C TYR A 472 28.53 -2.99 7.57
N ARG A 473 28.68 -3.28 8.86
CA ARG A 473 29.32 -4.53 9.31
C ARG A 473 28.52 -5.76 8.87
N THR A 474 27.19 -5.70 8.98
CA THR A 474 26.30 -6.81 8.58
C THR A 474 26.08 -6.89 7.07
N ARG A 475 26.01 -5.74 6.39
CA ARG A 475 25.68 -5.65 4.95
C ARG A 475 26.90 -5.22 4.18
N ARG A 476 27.63 -6.22 3.66
CA ARG A 476 28.98 -6.01 3.12
C ARG A 476 29.00 -5.57 1.66
N GLU A 477 28.03 -6.02 0.88
CA GLU A 477 27.95 -5.78 -0.56
C GLU A 477 27.12 -4.52 -0.88
N PRO A 478 27.52 -3.73 -1.91
CA PRO A 478 26.72 -2.61 -2.42
C PRO A 478 25.27 -3.00 -2.78
N ALA A 479 25.07 -4.20 -3.34
CA ALA A 479 23.75 -4.72 -3.67
C ALA A 479 22.86 -4.89 -2.42
N THR A 480 23.40 -5.43 -1.33
CA THR A 480 22.64 -5.62 -0.08
C THR A 480 22.31 -4.29 0.60
N LEU A 481 23.21 -3.29 0.48
CA LEU A 481 22.93 -1.93 0.95
C LEU A 481 21.83 -1.28 0.10
N THR A 482 21.85 -1.48 -1.21
CA THR A 482 20.80 -0.98 -2.14
C THR A 482 19.41 -1.44 -1.73
N THR A 483 19.21 -2.75 -1.50
CA THR A 483 17.95 -3.29 -0.98
C THR A 483 17.54 -2.60 0.32
N LEU A 484 18.43 -2.55 1.32
CA LEU A 484 18.09 -1.97 2.62
C LEU A 484 17.68 -0.50 2.50
N PHE A 485 18.49 0.32 1.83
CA PHE A 485 18.29 1.76 1.81
C PHE A 485 17.10 2.17 0.96
N SER A 486 16.89 1.52 -0.20
CA SER A 486 15.70 1.75 -1.02
C SER A 486 14.42 1.37 -0.29
N GLN A 487 14.38 0.21 0.37
CA GLN A 487 13.19 -0.25 1.07
C GLN A 487 12.92 0.53 2.37
N ALA A 488 13.95 0.74 3.20
CA ALA A 488 13.78 1.38 4.50
C ALA A 488 13.49 2.89 4.39
N PHE A 489 14.19 3.61 3.50
CA PHE A 489 14.16 5.08 3.45
C PHE A 489 13.38 5.65 2.27
N LEU A 490 13.24 4.90 1.17
CA LEU A 490 12.50 5.35 -0.02
C LEU A 490 11.17 4.61 -0.21
N GLY A 491 10.94 3.52 0.53
CA GLY A 491 9.75 2.69 0.40
C GLY A 491 9.68 1.95 -0.94
N VAL A 492 10.82 1.72 -1.60
CA VAL A 492 10.91 1.05 -2.90
C VAL A 492 11.61 -0.30 -2.71
N ARG A 493 10.93 -1.39 -3.10
CA ARG A 493 11.48 -2.76 -2.99
C ARG A 493 12.26 -3.13 -4.24
N MET A 494 13.58 -2.96 -4.19
CA MET A 494 14.47 -3.17 -5.33
C MET A 494 14.97 -4.62 -5.48
N ASP A 495 14.58 -5.55 -4.61
CA ASP A 495 15.12 -6.93 -4.60
C ASP A 495 14.92 -7.69 -5.91
N CYS A 496 13.76 -7.57 -6.55
CA CYS A 496 13.53 -8.22 -7.84
C CYS A 496 14.48 -7.65 -8.90
N ALA A 497 14.68 -6.32 -8.90
CA ALA A 497 15.55 -5.58 -9.82
C ALA A 497 17.03 -6.03 -9.73
N ARG A 498 17.45 -6.67 -8.64
CA ARG A 498 18.82 -7.19 -8.49
C ARG A 498 19.18 -8.21 -9.56
N CYS A 499 18.29 -9.17 -9.83
CA CYS A 499 18.59 -10.30 -10.72
C CYS A 499 18.00 -10.13 -12.12
N HIS A 500 16.88 -9.42 -12.24
CA HIS A 500 16.21 -9.12 -13.50
C HIS A 500 15.37 -7.85 -13.33
N HIS A 501 14.87 -7.26 -14.43
CA HIS A 501 13.94 -6.13 -14.36
C HIS A 501 12.74 -6.43 -13.45
N HIS A 502 12.34 -5.46 -12.62
CA HIS A 502 11.25 -5.68 -11.68
C HIS A 502 9.95 -6.01 -12.44
N PRO A 503 9.23 -7.09 -12.11
CA PRO A 503 8.12 -7.55 -12.94
C PRO A 503 6.94 -6.58 -12.92
N ASN A 504 6.68 -5.92 -11.80
CA ASN A 504 5.46 -5.10 -11.65
C ASN A 504 5.71 -3.60 -11.54
N GLU A 505 6.91 -3.13 -11.92
CA GLU A 505 7.33 -1.74 -11.78
C GLU A 505 8.33 -1.32 -12.86
N ARG A 506 8.61 -0.02 -12.93
CA ARG A 506 9.57 0.58 -13.86
C ARG A 506 11.04 0.29 -13.57
N TRP A 507 11.35 -0.36 -12.43
CA TRP A 507 12.73 -0.47 -11.95
C TRP A 507 13.51 -1.52 -12.72
N SER A 508 14.61 -1.08 -13.32
CA SER A 508 15.50 -1.93 -14.09
C SER A 508 16.64 -2.52 -13.28
N GLN A 509 17.27 -3.56 -13.84
CA GLN A 509 18.51 -4.07 -13.27
C GLN A 509 19.61 -3.01 -13.31
N GLN A 510 19.62 -2.16 -14.35
CA GLN A 510 20.51 -1.03 -14.42
C GLN A 510 20.27 -0.02 -13.29
N ASP A 511 19.01 0.36 -13.00
CA ASP A 511 18.67 1.26 -11.89
C ASP A 511 19.18 0.70 -10.54
N PHE A 512 19.03 -0.61 -10.33
CA PHE A 512 19.52 -1.28 -9.13
C PHE A 512 21.04 -1.08 -8.97
N TYR A 513 21.82 -1.39 -10.01
CA TYR A 513 23.27 -1.36 -9.92
C TYR A 513 23.85 0.07 -10.02
N GLN A 514 23.14 1.01 -10.64
CA GLN A 514 23.46 2.44 -10.56
C GLN A 514 23.26 2.99 -9.14
N PHE A 515 22.17 2.61 -8.46
CA PHE A 515 22.00 2.96 -7.05
C PHE A 515 23.08 2.29 -6.18
N ALA A 516 23.42 1.02 -6.48
CA ALA A 516 24.47 0.31 -5.77
C ALA A 516 25.84 0.98 -5.91
N ALA A 517 26.11 1.68 -7.01
CA ALA A 517 27.39 2.35 -7.24
C ALA A 517 27.69 3.44 -6.19
N PHE A 518 26.69 4.01 -5.50
CA PHE A 518 26.93 4.92 -4.36
C PHE A 518 27.70 4.26 -3.20
N PHE A 519 27.63 2.93 -3.07
CA PHE A 519 28.28 2.20 -1.98
C PHE A 519 29.61 1.55 -2.39
N ALA A 520 30.05 1.72 -3.65
CA ALA A 520 31.22 1.03 -4.21
C ALA A 520 32.53 1.35 -3.47
N GLU A 521 32.64 2.58 -2.96
CA GLU A 521 33.84 3.13 -2.31
C GLU A 521 33.83 2.96 -0.78
N THR A 522 32.83 2.25 -0.24
CA THR A 522 32.79 1.90 1.19
C THR A 522 33.74 0.75 1.49
N LYS A 523 34.84 1.03 2.18
CA LYS A 523 35.85 0.07 2.59
C LYS A 523 35.77 -0.28 4.07
N ARG A 524 36.42 -1.38 4.44
CA ARG A 524 36.45 -1.89 5.81
C ARG A 524 37.84 -2.40 6.18
N LYS A 525 38.26 -2.23 7.43
CA LYS A 525 39.51 -2.79 8.00
C LYS A 525 39.24 -3.30 9.41
N GLY A 526 39.86 -4.40 9.81
CA GLY A 526 39.71 -5.00 11.15
C GLY A 526 39.22 -6.45 11.09
N THR A 527 38.69 -6.95 12.21
CA THR A 527 38.26 -8.34 12.35
C THR A 527 37.00 -8.64 11.54
N GLY A 528 36.89 -9.88 11.03
CA GLY A 528 35.76 -10.35 10.22
C GLY A 528 34.46 -10.59 11.02
N ILE A 529 33.50 -11.25 10.38
CA ILE A 529 32.14 -11.52 10.91
C ILE A 529 31.90 -13.00 11.28
N SER A 530 32.90 -13.87 11.15
CA SER A 530 32.78 -15.30 11.47
C SER A 530 33.10 -15.56 12.95
N PRO A 531 32.26 -16.27 13.72
CA PRO A 531 32.62 -16.68 15.08
C PRO A 531 33.91 -17.52 15.11
N PRO A 532 34.78 -17.40 16.13
CA PRO A 532 34.73 -16.49 17.29
C PRO A 532 35.26 -15.06 16.99
N ILE A 533 35.71 -14.79 15.75
CA ILE A 533 36.33 -13.53 15.30
C ILE A 533 35.33 -12.35 15.23
N SER A 534 34.02 -12.65 15.19
CA SER A 534 32.94 -11.67 15.08
C SER A 534 32.80 -10.69 16.25
N ALA A 535 33.53 -10.89 17.35
CA ALA A 535 33.55 -9.98 18.51
C ALA A 535 34.54 -8.81 18.39
N GLY A 536 35.46 -8.82 17.43
CA GLY A 536 36.49 -7.78 17.30
C GLY A 536 36.01 -6.50 16.63
N THR A 537 36.79 -5.42 16.72
CA THR A 537 36.46 -4.11 16.14
C THR A 537 36.68 -4.10 14.62
N GLN A 538 35.75 -3.48 13.88
CA GLN A 538 35.94 -3.14 12.46
C GLN A 538 35.80 -1.62 12.28
N TYR A 539 36.53 -1.07 11.31
CA TYR A 539 36.47 0.33 10.90
C TYR A 539 35.87 0.42 9.51
N ILE A 540 34.85 1.26 9.36
CA ILE A 540 34.23 1.62 8.08
C ILE A 540 34.81 2.95 7.63
N TYR A 541 35.27 3.03 6.38
CA TYR A 541 35.85 4.25 5.84
C TYR A 541 35.61 4.35 4.34
N HIS A 542 35.77 5.57 3.82
CA HIS A 542 35.74 5.85 2.39
C HIS A 542 37.14 5.70 1.80
N ALA A 543 37.28 5.03 0.66
CA ALA A 543 38.48 5.10 -0.16
C ALA A 543 38.14 4.96 -1.65
N PRO A 544 38.73 5.81 -2.50
CA PRO A 544 38.41 5.85 -3.92
C PRO A 544 38.78 4.55 -4.66
N GLY A 545 38.19 4.36 -5.85
CA GLY A 545 38.52 3.27 -6.76
C GLY A 545 37.60 2.05 -6.63
N GLY A 546 36.45 2.20 -5.97
CA GLY A 546 35.40 1.18 -5.97
C GLY A 546 34.51 1.30 -7.19
N THR A 547 34.22 0.19 -7.87
CA THR A 547 33.29 0.16 -9.01
C THR A 547 32.23 -0.93 -8.82
N VAL A 548 31.01 -0.65 -9.26
CA VAL A 548 29.96 -1.66 -9.43
C VAL A 548 29.77 -1.89 -10.92
N ARG A 549 29.66 -3.16 -11.34
CA ARG A 549 29.41 -3.54 -12.72
C ARG A 549 28.04 -4.15 -12.87
N HIS A 550 27.40 -3.89 -14.00
CA HIS A 550 26.16 -4.57 -14.37
C HIS A 550 26.44 -6.06 -14.61
N PRO A 551 25.65 -7.00 -14.06
CA PRO A 551 25.97 -8.43 -14.10
C PRO A 551 25.87 -9.05 -15.51
N VAL A 552 25.05 -8.46 -16.39
CA VAL A 552 24.88 -8.93 -17.78
C VAL A 552 25.79 -8.19 -18.77
N SER A 553 25.68 -6.86 -18.90
CA SER A 553 26.51 -6.07 -19.84
C SER A 553 27.96 -5.89 -19.42
N ASN A 554 28.30 -6.16 -18.15
CA ASN A 554 29.64 -5.94 -17.56
C ASN A 554 30.12 -4.47 -17.57
N GLU A 555 29.26 -3.53 -17.95
CA GLU A 555 29.52 -2.11 -17.93
C GLU A 555 29.72 -1.59 -16.51
N VAL A 556 30.58 -0.59 -16.34
CA VAL A 556 30.77 0.09 -15.05
C VAL A 556 29.60 1.05 -14.84
N MET A 557 28.89 0.88 -13.73
CA MET A 557 27.72 1.70 -13.42
C MET A 557 28.13 3.04 -12.81
N GLN A 558 27.59 4.11 -13.37
CA GLN A 558 27.67 5.44 -12.79
C GLN A 558 26.63 5.58 -11.67
N PRO A 559 26.97 6.19 -10.51
CA PRO A 559 26.02 6.41 -9.43
C PRO A 559 24.83 7.24 -9.88
N ALA A 560 23.62 6.69 -9.76
CA ALA A 560 22.38 7.39 -10.06
C ALA A 560 21.32 7.09 -8.99
N PRO A 561 20.60 8.12 -8.50
CA PRO A 561 19.52 7.93 -7.55
C PRO A 561 18.30 7.29 -8.25
N LEU A 562 17.35 6.77 -7.46
CA LEU A 562 16.15 6.17 -8.02
C LEU A 562 15.33 7.21 -8.80
N ALA A 563 15.05 6.91 -10.07
CA ALA A 563 14.31 7.77 -10.99
C ALA A 563 14.92 9.17 -11.14
N GLY A 564 16.24 9.27 -11.10
CA GLY A 564 16.99 10.48 -11.43
C GLY A 564 18.19 10.18 -12.33
N GLU A 565 18.73 11.23 -12.91
CA GLU A 565 19.92 11.15 -13.76
C GLU A 565 21.18 10.83 -12.93
N PRO A 566 22.22 10.23 -13.55
CA PRO A 566 23.51 10.02 -12.90
C PRO A 566 24.05 11.29 -12.24
N LEU A 567 24.49 11.16 -10.98
CA LEU A 567 25.05 12.27 -10.21
C LEU A 567 26.57 12.20 -10.26
N ALA A 568 27.19 13.22 -10.87
CA ALA A 568 28.64 13.35 -10.85
C ALA A 568 29.11 13.58 -9.40
N THR A 569 30.04 12.76 -8.93
CA THR A 569 30.71 12.94 -7.64
C THR A 569 32.15 13.37 -7.91
N ALA A 570 32.60 14.46 -7.28
CA ALA A 570 33.97 14.92 -7.42
C ALA A 570 34.96 13.88 -6.89
N SER A 571 36.13 13.78 -7.52
CA SER A 571 37.17 12.84 -7.11
C SER A 571 37.54 13.03 -5.63
N GLY A 572 37.57 11.94 -4.87
CA GLY A 572 37.87 11.95 -3.43
C GLY A 572 36.66 12.23 -2.51
N VAL A 573 35.53 12.69 -3.04
CA VAL A 573 34.28 12.85 -2.28
C VAL A 573 33.58 11.48 -2.16
N ASP A 574 33.06 11.17 -0.97
CA ASP A 574 32.30 9.94 -0.74
C ASP A 574 30.94 10.01 -1.47
N PRO A 575 30.65 9.12 -2.45
CA PRO A 575 29.40 9.15 -3.19
C PRO A 575 28.15 9.06 -2.31
N ARG A 576 28.28 8.50 -1.09
CA ARG A 576 27.17 8.43 -0.12
C ARG A 576 26.75 9.80 0.40
N GLU A 577 27.64 10.80 0.41
CA GLU A 577 27.28 12.18 0.75
C GLU A 577 26.37 12.77 -0.33
N THR A 578 26.72 12.59 -1.61
CA THR A 578 25.90 13.00 -2.75
C THR A 578 24.51 12.33 -2.72
N LEU A 579 24.47 11.04 -2.36
CA LEU A 579 23.21 10.32 -2.18
C LEU A 579 22.39 10.91 -1.03
N ALA A 580 23.01 11.24 0.10
CA ALA A 580 22.33 11.88 1.23
C ALA A 580 21.79 13.27 0.87
N ASP A 581 22.54 14.05 0.10
CA ASP A 581 22.10 15.38 -0.37
C ASP A 581 20.90 15.31 -1.31
N TRP A 582 20.79 14.26 -2.13
CA TRP A 582 19.61 14.01 -2.96
C TRP A 582 18.42 13.45 -2.15
N MET A 583 18.68 12.47 -1.29
CA MET A 583 17.64 11.74 -0.57
C MET A 583 16.90 12.62 0.43
N LEU A 584 17.62 13.51 1.09
CA LEU A 584 17.14 14.28 2.24
C LEU A 584 16.53 15.63 1.85
N LYS A 585 16.34 15.91 0.56
CA LYS A 585 15.67 17.14 0.12
C LYS A 585 14.21 17.16 0.55
N PRO A 586 13.66 18.31 0.97
CA PRO A 586 12.25 18.42 1.35
C PRO A 586 11.25 18.05 0.25
N ASP A 587 11.64 18.21 -1.01
CA ASP A 587 10.83 17.89 -2.20
C ASP A 587 11.11 16.49 -2.78
N ASN A 588 11.95 15.68 -2.12
CA ASN A 588 12.21 14.31 -2.55
C ASN A 588 10.89 13.50 -2.57
N PRO A 589 10.53 12.84 -3.69
CA PRO A 589 9.21 12.23 -3.86
C PRO A 589 9.02 10.92 -3.07
N PHE A 590 10.07 10.43 -2.40
CA PHE A 590 10.09 9.14 -1.71
C PHE A 590 10.30 9.29 -0.21
N PHE A 591 11.33 10.05 0.21
CA PHE A 591 11.86 10.04 1.58
C PHE A 591 10.81 10.37 2.66
N ALA A 592 10.16 11.53 2.54
CA ALA A 592 9.14 11.96 3.51
C ALA A 592 7.92 11.03 3.50
N ARG A 593 7.47 10.60 2.31
CA ARG A 593 6.32 9.69 2.16
C ARG A 593 6.56 8.34 2.83
N ALA A 594 7.75 7.76 2.65
CA ALA A 594 8.09 6.47 3.22
C ALA A 594 8.02 6.51 4.76
N MET A 595 8.57 7.55 5.38
CA MET A 595 8.53 7.69 6.83
C MET A 595 7.13 8.00 7.38
N VAL A 596 6.42 8.94 6.76
CA VAL A 596 5.05 9.27 7.14
C VAL A 596 4.15 8.05 7.09
N ASN A 597 4.24 7.26 6.03
CA ASN A 597 3.43 6.06 5.87
C ASN A 597 3.77 4.97 6.90
N ARG A 598 5.06 4.85 7.27
CA ARG A 598 5.50 3.92 8.32
C ARG A 598 4.98 4.33 9.68
N VAL A 599 5.11 5.61 10.06
CA VAL A 599 4.56 6.13 11.33
C VAL A 599 3.05 5.96 11.35
N TRP A 600 2.35 6.33 10.27
CA TRP A 600 0.91 6.11 10.12
C TRP A 600 0.52 4.64 10.35
N GLY A 601 1.26 3.71 9.75
CA GLY A 601 1.04 2.28 9.90
C GLY A 601 1.17 1.78 11.35
N GLN A 602 2.01 2.41 12.18
CA GLN A 602 2.12 2.09 13.61
C GLN A 602 0.89 2.52 14.41
N PHE A 603 0.27 3.67 14.10
CA PHE A 603 -0.91 4.17 14.79
C PHE A 603 -2.21 3.47 14.32
N PHE A 604 -2.36 3.25 13.02
CA PHE A 604 -3.60 2.70 12.44
C PHE A 604 -3.56 1.19 12.16
N GLY A 605 -2.42 0.52 12.43
CA GLY A 605 -2.18 -0.90 12.10
C GLY A 605 -2.04 -1.19 10.59
N ARG A 606 -2.26 -0.17 9.75
CA ARG A 606 -2.16 -0.27 8.29
C ARG A 606 -1.68 1.06 7.72
N GLY A 607 -0.69 1.02 6.81
CA GLY A 607 -0.24 2.20 6.08
C GLY A 607 -1.27 2.69 5.06
N ILE A 608 -1.18 3.96 4.67
CA ILE A 608 -1.92 4.53 3.54
C ILE A 608 -1.52 3.81 2.25
N VAL A 609 -0.23 3.49 2.12
CA VAL A 609 0.29 2.43 1.24
C VAL A 609 0.56 1.22 2.13
N HIS A 610 0.10 0.03 1.74
CA HIS A 610 0.30 -1.19 2.52
C HIS A 610 0.73 -2.35 1.62
N PRO A 611 1.81 -3.08 1.92
CA PRO A 611 2.75 -2.90 3.05
C PRO A 611 3.41 -1.51 3.14
N VAL A 612 3.91 -1.12 4.32
CA VAL A 612 4.32 0.27 4.62
C VAL A 612 5.51 0.78 3.79
N ASP A 613 6.22 -0.13 3.14
CA ASP A 613 7.45 0.06 2.39
C ASP A 613 7.33 -0.46 0.93
N ASP A 614 6.11 -0.59 0.41
CA ASP A 614 5.82 -1.12 -0.92
C ASP A 614 5.18 -0.07 -1.84
N PHE A 615 5.89 1.05 -2.05
CA PHE A 615 5.43 2.15 -2.90
C PHE A 615 5.62 1.81 -4.37
N ARG A 616 4.54 1.44 -5.04
CA ARG A 616 4.54 1.04 -6.44
C ARG A 616 3.38 1.66 -7.20
N ALA A 617 3.53 1.87 -8.50
CA ALA A 617 2.43 2.31 -9.35
C ALA A 617 1.25 1.32 -9.32
N THR A 618 1.53 0.03 -9.08
CA THR A 618 0.57 -1.06 -8.98
C THR A 618 0.01 -1.27 -7.56
N ASN A 619 0.57 -0.59 -6.56
CA ASN A 619 0.09 -0.55 -5.18
C ASN A 619 -0.11 0.91 -4.72
N PRO A 620 -1.10 1.64 -5.29
CA PRO A 620 -1.26 3.05 -5.00
C PRO A 620 -1.78 3.28 -3.58
N ALA A 621 -1.46 4.44 -3.04
CA ALA A 621 -2.00 4.91 -1.76
C ALA A 621 -3.54 4.90 -1.75
N THR A 622 -4.11 4.50 -0.61
CA THR A 622 -5.56 4.54 -0.39
C THR A 622 -6.07 5.97 -0.38
N ASN A 623 -5.30 6.92 0.14
CA ASN A 623 -5.59 8.35 0.09
C ASN A 623 -4.33 9.14 -0.29
N PRO A 624 -4.02 9.29 -1.61
CA PRO A 624 -2.81 9.97 -2.07
C PRO A 624 -2.72 11.43 -1.58
N PRO A 625 -3.79 12.27 -1.65
CA PRO A 625 -3.74 13.63 -1.11
C PRO A 625 -3.36 13.69 0.37
N LEU A 626 -3.86 12.76 1.18
CA LEU A 626 -3.53 12.68 2.61
C LEU A 626 -2.05 12.38 2.84
N LEU A 627 -1.53 11.35 2.16
CA LEU A 627 -0.12 10.98 2.24
C LEU A 627 0.80 12.13 1.81
N ASP A 628 0.45 12.80 0.71
CA ASP A 628 1.25 13.88 0.12
C ASP A 628 1.28 15.11 1.03
N THR A 629 0.13 15.46 1.61
CA THR A 629 0.02 16.60 2.53
C THR A 629 0.74 16.33 3.84
N LEU A 630 0.66 15.10 4.37
CA LEU A 630 1.43 14.71 5.56
C LEU A 630 2.94 14.71 5.29
N ALA A 631 3.38 14.21 4.14
CA ALA A 631 4.79 14.22 3.74
C ALA A 631 5.32 15.66 3.61
N ALA A 632 4.54 16.55 3.02
CA ALA A 632 4.88 17.97 2.92
C ALA A 632 4.92 18.67 4.29
N ASP A 633 3.97 18.42 5.19
CA ASP A 633 3.96 18.95 6.57
C ASP A 633 5.19 18.46 7.35
N PHE A 634 5.53 17.17 7.22
CA PHE A 634 6.71 16.57 7.87
C PHE A 634 8.02 17.18 7.37
N ALA A 635 8.19 17.31 6.05
CA ALA A 635 9.38 17.94 5.47
C ALA A 635 9.49 19.43 5.85
N LYS A 636 8.37 20.18 5.80
CA LYS A 636 8.32 21.60 6.18
C LYS A 636 8.67 21.84 7.65
N LYS A 637 8.43 20.85 8.52
CA LYS A 637 8.72 20.91 9.95
C LYS A 637 10.07 20.28 10.32
N GLY A 638 11.00 20.21 9.36
CA GLY A 638 12.36 19.76 9.62
C GLY A 638 12.44 18.27 9.95
N PHE A 639 11.51 17.46 9.42
CA PHE A 639 11.47 16.02 9.64
C PHE A 639 11.38 15.62 11.13
N ASP A 640 10.66 16.39 11.93
CA ASP A 640 10.38 16.12 13.35
C ASP A 640 9.33 15.00 13.52
N LEU A 641 9.76 13.87 14.08
CA LEU A 641 8.91 12.70 14.29
C LEU A 641 7.85 12.95 15.38
N LYS A 642 8.18 13.63 16.48
CA LYS A 642 7.20 13.97 17.52
C LYS A 642 6.14 14.92 16.98
N HIS A 643 6.52 15.88 16.12
CA HIS A 643 5.55 16.73 15.41
C HIS A 643 4.57 15.88 14.58
N LEU A 644 5.07 14.96 13.74
CA LEU A 644 4.22 14.09 12.93
C LEU A 644 3.25 13.25 13.80
N MET A 645 3.75 12.63 14.87
CA MET A 645 2.93 11.84 15.79
C MET A 645 1.86 12.68 16.47
N ARG A 646 2.23 13.88 16.96
CA ARG A 646 1.30 14.85 17.54
C ARG A 646 0.18 15.22 16.56
N ARG A 647 0.51 15.43 15.28
CA ARG A 647 -0.47 15.76 14.23
C ARG A 647 -1.47 14.63 14.00
N ILE A 648 -0.97 13.39 13.93
CA ILE A 648 -1.81 12.20 13.78
C ILE A 648 -2.73 12.04 14.99
N MET A 649 -2.19 12.05 16.21
CA MET A 649 -2.96 11.79 17.43
C MET A 649 -4.02 12.87 17.73
N ASN A 650 -3.76 14.13 17.32
CA ASN A 650 -4.73 15.22 17.45
C ASN A 650 -5.83 15.20 16.37
N SER A 651 -5.71 14.41 15.30
CA SER A 651 -6.79 14.29 14.30
C SER A 651 -8.05 13.71 14.93
N HIS A 652 -9.22 14.11 14.42
CA HIS A 652 -10.47 13.45 14.79
C HIS A 652 -10.44 11.98 14.33
N LEU A 653 -9.85 11.70 13.18
CA LEU A 653 -9.70 10.36 12.62
C LEU A 653 -9.00 9.37 13.56
N TYR A 654 -7.94 9.79 14.26
CA TYR A 654 -7.29 8.95 15.28
C TYR A 654 -8.15 8.77 16.54
N GLN A 655 -9.15 9.64 16.75
CA GLN A 655 -10.01 9.68 17.94
C GLN A 655 -11.41 9.10 17.70
N ILE A 656 -11.62 8.33 16.62
CA ILE A 656 -12.86 7.58 16.39
C ILE A 656 -12.79 6.20 17.05
N SER A 657 -13.95 5.63 17.35
CA SER A 657 -14.09 4.29 17.93
C SER A 657 -13.78 3.19 16.90
N SER A 658 -13.41 2.01 17.39
CA SER A 658 -13.31 0.79 16.58
C SER A 658 -14.66 0.11 16.36
N ILE A 659 -15.70 0.50 17.09
CA ILE A 659 -17.06 0.02 16.90
C ILE A 659 -17.57 0.54 15.54
N PRO A 660 -17.91 -0.35 14.58
CA PRO A 660 -18.38 0.08 13.27
C PRO A 660 -19.83 0.59 13.33
N ASN A 661 -20.15 1.53 12.45
CA ASN A 661 -21.51 1.92 12.11
C ASN A 661 -22.00 1.16 10.86
N LYS A 662 -23.27 1.39 10.47
CA LYS A 662 -23.91 0.72 9.33
C LYS A 662 -23.24 0.99 7.98
N THR A 663 -22.41 2.02 7.86
CA THR A 663 -21.75 2.42 6.60
C THR A 663 -20.33 1.85 6.48
N ASN A 664 -19.63 1.66 7.60
CA ASN A 664 -18.20 1.33 7.61
C ASN A 664 -17.86 -0.09 8.11
N VAL A 665 -18.85 -0.92 8.44
CA VAL A 665 -18.62 -2.29 8.92
C VAL A 665 -17.74 -3.15 7.99
N ARG A 666 -17.83 -2.91 6.67
CA ARG A 666 -17.01 -3.58 5.64
C ARG A 666 -15.76 -2.81 5.24
N ASP A 667 -15.52 -1.63 5.81
CA ASP A 667 -14.31 -0.87 5.53
C ASP A 667 -13.10 -1.49 6.24
N THR A 668 -12.06 -1.75 5.46
CA THR A 668 -10.81 -2.39 5.88
C THR A 668 -9.56 -1.59 5.53
N ARG A 669 -9.71 -0.43 4.85
CA ARG A 669 -8.57 0.33 4.34
C ARG A 669 -8.76 1.85 4.27
N SER A 670 -9.98 2.36 4.43
CA SER A 670 -10.25 3.80 4.30
C SER A 670 -10.08 4.54 5.63
N PHE A 671 -9.94 3.82 6.74
CA PHE A 671 -9.82 4.36 8.09
C PHE A 671 -11.09 5.05 8.59
N SER A 672 -12.26 4.65 8.09
CA SER A 672 -13.55 5.19 8.56
C SER A 672 -13.96 4.70 9.95
N ARG A 673 -13.15 3.84 10.57
CA ARG A 673 -13.17 3.43 11.98
C ARG A 673 -11.76 3.10 12.41
N PHE A 674 -11.51 3.05 13.71
CA PHE A 674 -10.23 2.54 14.20
C PHE A 674 -10.17 1.02 14.02
N TYR A 675 -9.07 0.50 13.47
CA TYR A 675 -8.90 -0.95 13.32
C TYR A 675 -8.21 -1.51 14.56
N ARG A 676 -8.80 -2.56 15.13
CA ARG A 676 -8.21 -3.25 16.28
C ARG A 676 -6.87 -3.84 15.87
N ARG A 677 -5.82 -3.56 16.64
CA ARG A 677 -4.45 -3.99 16.36
C ARG A 677 -3.90 -4.81 17.52
N ILE A 678 -3.26 -5.93 17.20
CA ILE A 678 -2.56 -6.75 18.20
C ILE A 678 -1.37 -5.95 18.74
N LEU A 679 -1.11 -6.07 20.04
CA LEU A 679 0.07 -5.50 20.68
C LEU A 679 1.33 -6.26 20.25
N SER A 680 2.45 -5.55 20.04
CA SER A 680 3.73 -6.23 19.81
C SER A 680 4.10 -7.11 21.00
N ALA A 681 4.83 -8.19 20.75
CA ALA A 681 5.34 -9.11 21.76
C ALA A 681 5.94 -8.38 22.98
N GLU A 682 6.82 -7.42 22.73
CA GLU A 682 7.51 -6.64 23.76
C GLU A 682 6.52 -5.80 24.57
N ASN A 683 5.63 -5.05 23.91
CA ASN A 683 4.65 -4.20 24.59
C ASN A 683 3.64 -5.04 25.40
N LEU A 684 3.15 -6.16 24.85
CA LEU A 684 2.24 -7.05 25.57
C LEU A 684 2.92 -7.63 26.81
N HIS A 685 4.16 -8.09 26.69
CA HIS A 685 4.92 -8.60 27.82
C HIS A 685 5.11 -7.52 28.90
N ASP A 686 5.50 -6.30 28.52
CA ASP A 686 5.69 -5.19 29.46
C ASP A 686 4.39 -4.78 30.15
N ILE A 687 3.29 -4.79 29.42
CA ILE A 687 1.95 -4.55 29.98
C ILE A 687 1.55 -5.67 30.96
N ILE A 688 1.84 -6.94 30.67
CA ILE A 688 1.62 -8.04 31.62
C ILE A 688 2.44 -7.84 32.89
N VAL A 689 3.72 -7.46 32.77
CA VAL A 689 4.58 -7.12 33.93
C VAL A 689 3.98 -5.96 34.74
N GLN A 690 3.49 -4.91 34.06
CA GLN A 690 2.87 -3.75 34.71
C GLN A 690 1.58 -4.11 35.48
N VAL A 691 0.71 -4.90 34.86
CA VAL A 691 -0.59 -5.32 35.42
C VAL A 691 -0.38 -6.29 36.58
N THR A 692 0.48 -7.29 36.43
CA THR A 692 0.80 -8.26 37.49
C THR A 692 1.63 -7.66 38.61
N GLY A 693 2.39 -6.59 38.34
CA GLY A 693 3.38 -6.04 39.27
C GLY A 693 4.56 -6.98 39.53
N SER A 694 4.69 -8.07 38.76
CA SER A 694 5.76 -9.06 38.89
C SER A 694 6.79 -8.86 37.78
N GLY A 695 8.00 -8.45 38.19
CA GLY A 695 9.10 -8.12 37.28
C GLY A 695 9.54 -9.29 36.39
N SER A 696 10.26 -8.98 35.32
CA SER A 696 10.96 -9.96 34.49
C SER A 696 12.44 -9.64 34.45
N ARG A 697 13.28 -10.67 34.31
CA ARG A 697 14.73 -10.52 34.21
C ARG A 697 15.20 -10.97 32.85
N TYR A 698 16.11 -10.21 32.27
CA TYR A 698 16.74 -10.54 30.99
C TYR A 698 18.25 -10.60 31.16
N ASN A 699 18.86 -11.59 30.53
CA ASN A 699 20.32 -11.75 30.59
C ASN A 699 21.02 -10.51 30.02
N ASN A 700 22.02 -10.01 30.74
CA ASN A 700 22.83 -8.84 30.37
C ASN A 700 22.06 -7.51 30.27
N LEU A 701 20.93 -7.40 30.96
CA LEU A 701 20.20 -6.15 31.16
C LEU A 701 20.00 -5.89 32.66
N ARG A 702 19.57 -4.67 32.97
CA ARG A 702 19.17 -4.28 34.32
C ARG A 702 18.00 -5.14 34.81
N GLY A 703 17.92 -5.38 36.12
CA GLY A 703 16.89 -6.24 36.71
C GLY A 703 15.45 -5.72 36.58
N ASP A 704 15.30 -4.44 36.24
CA ASP A 704 14.03 -3.74 35.99
C ASP A 704 13.86 -3.35 34.52
N ALA A 705 14.71 -3.84 33.62
CA ALA A 705 14.62 -3.55 32.19
C ALA A 705 13.32 -4.11 31.59
N ARG A 706 12.73 -3.34 30.68
CA ARG A 706 11.55 -3.74 29.91
C ARG A 706 11.92 -4.57 28.68
N ALA A 707 10.96 -5.32 28.15
CA ALA A 707 11.12 -6.06 26.90
C ALA A 707 11.39 -5.12 25.71
N VAL A 708 10.83 -3.91 25.69
CA VAL A 708 11.19 -2.91 24.66
C VAL A 708 12.66 -2.48 24.72
N GLU A 709 13.34 -2.69 25.84
CA GLU A 709 14.78 -2.41 26.02
C GLU A 709 15.70 -3.52 25.47
N LEU A 710 15.13 -4.62 24.96
CA LEU A 710 15.90 -5.69 24.34
C LEU A 710 16.64 -5.19 23.08
N TRP A 711 17.97 -5.33 23.10
CA TRP A 711 18.88 -4.99 22.00
C TRP A 711 19.16 -6.18 21.07
N THR A 712 18.59 -7.36 21.33
CA THR A 712 18.73 -8.59 20.53
C THR A 712 17.41 -9.35 20.45
N THR A 713 17.22 -10.09 19.36
CA THR A 713 16.07 -10.99 19.16
C THR A 713 16.37 -12.44 19.55
N ILE A 714 17.56 -12.72 20.06
CA ILE A 714 17.93 -14.03 20.61
C ILE A 714 17.62 -14.01 22.10
N MET A 715 16.41 -14.46 22.47
CA MET A 715 15.89 -14.48 23.83
C MET A 715 15.19 -15.80 24.10
N ASP A 716 15.32 -16.32 25.33
CA ASP A 716 14.57 -17.49 25.77
C ASP A 716 13.25 -17.01 26.40
N SER A 717 12.23 -16.82 25.56
CA SER A 717 10.91 -16.38 26.01
C SER A 717 9.81 -16.92 25.09
N PRO A 718 9.11 -18.00 25.51
CA PRO A 718 8.00 -18.56 24.75
C PRO A 718 6.88 -17.56 24.42
N LEU A 719 6.66 -16.57 25.29
CA LEU A 719 5.70 -15.49 25.07
C LEU A 719 6.14 -14.59 23.92
N LEU A 720 7.39 -14.11 23.94
CA LEU A 720 7.87 -13.22 22.88
C LEU A 720 7.85 -13.91 21.51
N ASP A 721 8.24 -15.19 21.47
CA ASP A 721 8.22 -15.99 20.24
C ASP A 721 6.79 -16.19 19.71
N SER A 722 5.83 -16.51 20.59
CA SER A 722 4.43 -16.73 20.22
C SER A 722 3.75 -15.45 19.68
N PHE A 723 4.16 -14.28 20.17
CA PHE A 723 3.62 -12.98 19.77
C PHE A 723 4.44 -12.27 18.69
N GLY A 724 5.33 -12.99 18.00
CA GLY A 724 5.94 -12.54 16.75
C GLY A 724 7.23 -11.74 16.93
N LEU A 725 8.06 -12.09 17.92
CA LEU A 725 9.46 -11.62 17.98
C LEU A 725 10.16 -11.90 16.63
N PRO A 726 10.89 -10.93 16.04
CA PRO A 726 11.49 -11.12 14.72
C PRO A 726 12.50 -12.27 14.70
N ASN A 727 12.40 -13.13 13.67
CA ASN A 727 13.29 -14.28 13.49
C ASN A 727 14.76 -13.81 13.35
N PRO A 728 15.67 -14.24 14.26
CA PRO A 728 17.07 -13.77 14.28
C PRO A 728 17.89 -14.18 13.05
N SER A 729 17.42 -15.15 12.27
CA SER A 729 18.09 -15.64 11.05
C SER A 729 17.67 -14.88 9.79
N ARG A 730 16.61 -14.06 9.84
CA ARG A 730 16.17 -13.24 8.71
C ARG A 730 16.99 -11.94 8.63
N ASN A 731 17.27 -11.49 7.41
CA ASN A 731 17.91 -10.19 7.21
C ASN A 731 16.85 -9.08 7.30
N CYS A 732 17.12 -8.01 8.07
CA CYS A 732 16.22 -6.86 8.14
C CYS A 732 16.22 -6.05 6.83
N PRO A 733 15.11 -5.34 6.50
CA PRO A 733 13.91 -5.14 7.33
C PRO A 733 13.04 -6.40 7.43
N VAL A 734 12.60 -6.74 8.65
CA VAL A 734 11.73 -7.91 8.90
C VAL A 734 10.29 -7.44 9.07
N GLU A 735 9.39 -7.95 8.24
CA GLU A 735 7.95 -7.72 8.42
C GLU A 735 7.42 -8.64 9.54
N ARG A 736 6.78 -8.07 10.55
CA ARG A 736 6.12 -8.83 11.63
C ARG A 736 4.74 -9.31 11.16
N ASP A 737 4.40 -10.56 11.46
CA ASP A 737 3.05 -11.08 11.19
C ASP A 737 2.11 -10.63 12.31
N ALA A 738 1.18 -9.75 11.99
CA ALA A 738 0.19 -9.22 12.92
C ALA A 738 -1.12 -10.02 12.94
N ARG A 739 -1.16 -11.20 12.30
CA ARG A 739 -2.36 -12.05 12.31
C ARG A 739 -2.50 -12.76 13.65
N PRO A 740 -3.71 -12.77 14.24
CA PRO A 740 -3.96 -13.53 15.45
C PRO A 740 -3.79 -15.02 15.15
N SER A 741 -3.24 -15.76 16.10
CA SER A 741 -3.09 -17.22 16.01
C SER A 741 -3.69 -17.93 17.22
N MET A 742 -4.12 -19.18 17.01
CA MET A 742 -4.59 -20.04 18.10
C MET A 742 -3.48 -20.31 19.13
N VAL A 743 -2.21 -20.34 18.68
CA VAL A 743 -1.04 -20.51 19.55
C VAL A 743 -0.93 -19.37 20.56
N GLN A 744 -1.18 -18.13 20.15
CA GLN A 744 -1.16 -16.97 21.06
C GLN A 744 -2.21 -17.08 22.17
N ALA A 745 -3.44 -17.45 21.81
CA ALA A 745 -4.52 -17.63 22.78
C ALA A 745 -4.24 -18.79 23.74
N LEU A 746 -3.85 -19.96 23.21
CA LEU A 746 -3.51 -21.12 24.04
C LEU A 746 -2.31 -20.85 24.96
N HIS A 747 -1.33 -20.08 24.50
CA HIS A 747 -0.19 -19.70 25.32
C HIS A 747 -0.61 -18.85 26.52
N LEU A 748 -1.42 -17.80 26.32
CA LEU A 748 -1.89 -16.96 27.44
C LEU A 748 -2.72 -17.76 28.45
N MET A 749 -3.57 -18.68 27.99
CA MET A 749 -4.44 -19.45 28.88
C MET A 749 -3.69 -20.50 29.72
N ASN A 750 -2.57 -21.04 29.22
CA ASN A 750 -1.90 -22.21 29.82
C ASN A 750 -0.42 -21.93 30.20
N SER A 751 0.01 -20.67 30.25
CA SER A 751 1.42 -20.34 30.52
C SER A 751 1.72 -20.41 32.02
N ASP A 752 2.58 -21.35 32.41
CA ASP A 752 3.14 -21.44 33.77
C ASP A 752 3.84 -20.13 34.16
N SER A 753 4.47 -19.45 33.21
CA SER A 753 5.12 -18.16 33.45
C SER A 753 4.11 -17.05 33.75
N LEU A 754 2.92 -17.07 33.16
CA LEU A 754 1.88 -16.09 33.49
C LEU A 754 1.29 -16.41 34.87
N GLN A 755 1.02 -17.69 35.16
CA GLN A 755 0.51 -18.13 36.45
C GLN A 755 1.46 -17.74 37.59
N ALA A 756 2.75 -17.99 37.44
CA ALA A 756 3.77 -17.61 38.42
C ALA A 756 3.83 -16.10 38.68
N LYS A 757 3.52 -15.26 37.68
CA LYS A 757 3.45 -13.79 37.84
C LYS A 757 2.22 -13.34 38.61
N LEU A 758 1.10 -14.04 38.42
CA LEU A 758 -0.14 -13.75 39.15
C LEU A 758 -0.01 -14.13 40.64
N GLU A 759 0.60 -15.29 40.91
CA GLU A 759 0.83 -15.83 42.26
C GLU A 759 2.03 -15.20 43.00
N ASP A 760 2.73 -14.25 42.39
CA ASP A 760 3.89 -13.60 42.99
C ASP A 760 3.51 -12.90 44.30
N LYS A 761 4.19 -13.28 45.39
CA LYS A 761 3.96 -12.73 46.74
C LYS A 761 4.25 -11.23 46.83
N SER A 762 5.05 -10.70 45.91
CA SER A 762 5.34 -9.28 45.76
C SER A 762 4.53 -8.60 44.66
N GLY A 763 3.71 -9.37 43.93
CA GLY A 763 2.86 -8.90 42.85
C GLY A 763 1.66 -8.07 43.33
N ARG A 764 0.94 -7.51 42.35
CA ARG A 764 -0.21 -6.61 42.56
C ARG A 764 -1.35 -7.31 43.30
N ALA A 765 -1.63 -8.58 42.98
CA ALA A 765 -2.68 -9.35 43.64
C ALA A 765 -2.45 -9.45 45.15
N ALA A 766 -1.25 -9.90 45.55
CA ALA A 766 -0.85 -9.98 46.95
C ALA A 766 -0.87 -8.60 47.64
N ARG A 767 -0.37 -7.55 46.97
CA ARG A 767 -0.34 -6.19 47.51
C ARG A 767 -1.74 -5.61 47.76
N LEU A 768 -2.68 -5.78 46.83
CA LEU A 768 -4.06 -5.28 46.98
C LEU A 768 -4.78 -5.95 48.15
N VAL A 769 -4.52 -7.24 48.38
CA VAL A 769 -5.05 -7.97 49.54
C VAL A 769 -4.41 -7.51 50.84
N GLN A 770 -3.09 -7.29 50.87
CA GLN A 770 -2.36 -6.80 52.05
C GLN A 770 -2.80 -5.40 52.48
N LEU A 771 -3.22 -4.55 51.54
CA LEU A 771 -3.74 -3.21 51.83
C LEU A 771 -5.15 -3.23 52.45
N ASN A 772 -5.78 -4.40 52.58
CA ASN A 772 -7.12 -4.61 53.16
C ASN A 772 -8.21 -3.71 52.58
N ILE A 773 -8.11 -3.42 51.27
CA ILE A 773 -9.05 -2.59 50.51
C ILE A 773 -10.35 -3.39 50.27
N ALA A 774 -11.49 -2.70 50.20
CA ALA A 774 -12.78 -3.32 49.92
C ALA A 774 -12.80 -4.06 48.57
N SER A 775 -13.50 -5.21 48.48
CA SER A 775 -13.47 -6.04 47.25
C SER A 775 -13.94 -5.27 46.01
N GLY A 776 -14.95 -4.42 46.16
CA GLY A 776 -15.46 -3.61 45.05
C GLY A 776 -14.45 -2.59 44.54
N GLU A 777 -13.63 -2.03 45.42
CA GLU A 777 -12.55 -1.10 45.05
C GLU A 777 -11.36 -1.83 44.41
N ILE A 778 -11.08 -3.07 44.84
CA ILE A 778 -10.10 -3.93 44.18
C ILE A 778 -10.54 -4.19 42.73
N VAL A 779 -11.79 -4.58 42.51
CA VAL A 779 -12.33 -4.79 41.14
C VAL A 779 -12.19 -3.52 40.30
N ASP A 780 -12.56 -2.36 40.86
CA ASP A 780 -12.41 -1.10 40.15
C ASP A 780 -10.94 -0.82 39.77
N ASP A 781 -9.99 -1.06 40.68
CA ASP A 781 -8.57 -0.85 40.42
C ASP A 781 -8.03 -1.79 39.33
N LEU A 782 -8.44 -3.07 39.36
CA LEU A 782 -8.04 -4.05 38.34
C LEU A 782 -8.54 -3.68 36.94
N TYR A 783 -9.78 -3.20 36.81
CA TYR A 783 -10.33 -2.76 35.52
C TYR A 783 -9.67 -1.48 35.02
N LEU A 784 -9.39 -0.52 35.91
CA LEU A 784 -8.67 0.69 35.54
C LEU A 784 -7.23 0.37 35.10
N MET A 785 -6.58 -0.60 35.75
CA MET A 785 -5.24 -1.06 35.37
C MET A 785 -5.26 -1.81 34.03
N ALA A 786 -6.15 -2.79 33.87
CA ALA A 786 -6.15 -3.68 32.71
C ALA A 786 -6.74 -3.02 31.46
N TYR A 787 -7.78 -2.20 31.58
CA TYR A 787 -8.56 -1.63 30.47
C TYR A 787 -8.64 -0.11 30.45
N SER A 788 -8.17 0.59 31.49
CA SER A 788 -8.25 2.05 31.58
C SER A 788 -9.68 2.60 31.58
N ARG A 789 -10.64 1.79 32.05
CA ARG A 789 -12.06 2.14 32.23
C ARG A 789 -12.59 1.54 33.51
N TRP A 790 -13.75 2.04 33.95
CA TRP A 790 -14.52 1.41 35.01
C TRP A 790 -15.15 0.09 34.53
N PRO A 791 -15.33 -0.90 35.41
CA PRO A 791 -16.14 -2.06 35.09
C PRO A 791 -17.59 -1.62 34.84
N SER A 792 -18.25 -2.27 33.88
CA SER A 792 -19.71 -2.16 33.76
C SER A 792 -20.40 -2.75 34.99
N ALA A 793 -21.69 -2.46 35.17
CA ALA A 793 -22.47 -2.99 36.29
C ALA A 793 -22.49 -4.53 36.31
N GLU A 794 -22.59 -5.15 35.13
CA GLU A 794 -22.59 -6.61 34.96
C GLU A 794 -21.22 -7.21 35.28
N GLU A 795 -20.15 -6.65 34.71
CA GLU A 795 -18.77 -7.05 35.00
C GLU A 795 -18.43 -6.94 36.50
N LYS A 796 -18.86 -5.85 37.14
CA LYS A 796 -18.64 -5.65 38.58
C LYS A 796 -19.43 -6.65 39.41
N ALA A 797 -20.69 -6.92 39.06
CA ALA A 797 -21.50 -7.91 39.74
C ALA A 797 -20.91 -9.33 39.63
N MET A 798 -20.45 -9.73 38.44
CA MET A 798 -19.80 -11.02 38.23
C MET A 798 -18.50 -11.17 39.04
N ALA A 799 -17.64 -10.14 39.01
CA ALA A 799 -16.41 -10.15 39.80
C ALA A 799 -16.68 -10.18 41.31
N MET A 800 -17.72 -9.47 41.78
CA MET A 800 -18.13 -9.48 43.18
C MET A 800 -18.72 -10.84 43.61
N ALA A 801 -19.43 -11.54 42.73
CA ALA A 801 -19.95 -12.87 43.01
C ALA A 801 -18.82 -13.89 43.28
N ALA A 802 -17.67 -13.76 42.61
CA ALA A 802 -16.51 -14.62 42.85
C ALA A 802 -15.95 -14.48 44.28
N PHE A 803 -16.03 -13.29 44.89
CA PHE A 803 -15.64 -13.07 46.28
C PHE A 803 -16.65 -13.65 47.30
N ALA A 804 -17.86 -13.95 46.88
CA ALA A 804 -18.94 -14.47 47.75
C ALA A 804 -18.99 -16.00 47.77
N VAL A 805 -18.18 -16.70 46.97
CA VAL A 805 -18.12 -18.16 46.93
C VAL A 805 -17.55 -18.70 48.25
N GLU A 806 -18.24 -19.66 48.85
CA GLU A 806 -17.83 -20.28 50.12
C GLU A 806 -16.47 -20.99 49.99
N GLY A 807 -15.55 -20.72 50.92
CA GLY A 807 -14.20 -21.28 50.92
C GLY A 807 -13.20 -20.58 49.97
N ALA A 808 -13.63 -19.58 49.20
CA ALA A 808 -12.74 -18.86 48.28
C ALA A 808 -11.70 -18.01 49.04
N LYS A 809 -10.42 -18.21 48.73
CA LYS A 809 -9.34 -17.36 49.27
C LYS A 809 -9.35 -16.03 48.54
N ARG A 810 -9.43 -14.92 49.30
CA ARG A 810 -9.47 -13.56 48.75
C ARG A 810 -8.38 -13.28 47.71
N GLN A 811 -7.15 -13.73 47.96
CA GLN A 811 -6.03 -13.55 47.03
C GLN A 811 -6.22 -14.34 45.73
N GLN A 812 -6.65 -15.59 45.82
CA GLN A 812 -6.91 -16.44 44.65
C GLN A 812 -8.00 -15.84 43.75
N VAL A 813 -9.06 -15.26 44.34
CA VAL A 813 -10.10 -14.57 43.55
C VAL A 813 -9.54 -13.36 42.78
N VAL A 814 -8.61 -12.61 43.37
CA VAL A 814 -7.93 -11.49 42.70
C VAL A 814 -7.06 -11.98 41.55
N GLU A 815 -6.30 -13.06 41.77
CA GLU A 815 -5.47 -13.72 40.75
C GLU A 815 -6.33 -14.22 39.58
N ASP A 816 -7.46 -14.87 39.86
CA ASP A 816 -8.40 -15.37 38.86
C ASP A 816 -9.04 -14.23 38.05
N ILE A 817 -9.46 -13.14 38.71
CA ILE A 817 -10.00 -11.97 38.00
C ILE A 817 -8.91 -11.38 37.07
N MET A 818 -7.68 -11.22 37.56
CA MET A 818 -6.57 -10.73 36.73
C MET A 818 -6.30 -11.64 35.53
N TRP A 819 -6.32 -12.97 35.74
CA TRP A 819 -6.16 -13.95 34.68
C TRP A 819 -7.24 -13.81 33.61
N VAL A 820 -8.52 -13.67 34.01
CA VAL A 820 -9.64 -13.47 33.08
C VAL A 820 -9.47 -12.18 32.28
N LEU A 821 -9.06 -11.09 32.94
CA LEU A 821 -8.84 -9.80 32.26
C LEU A 821 -7.72 -9.89 31.22
N ILE A 822 -6.58 -10.50 31.57
CA ILE A 822 -5.41 -10.64 30.67
C ILE A 822 -5.73 -11.52 29.45
N ASN A 823 -6.57 -12.55 29.62
CA ASN A 823 -6.95 -13.47 28.55
C ASN A 823 -8.08 -12.93 27.64
N SER A 824 -8.56 -11.70 27.87
CA SER A 824 -9.63 -11.12 27.07
C SER A 824 -9.13 -10.50 25.75
N ALA A 825 -10.05 -10.39 24.78
CA ALA A 825 -9.76 -9.64 23.55
C ALA A 825 -9.54 -8.13 23.81
N GLU A 826 -10.16 -7.54 24.83
CA GLU A 826 -9.97 -6.12 25.15
C GLU A 826 -8.54 -5.84 25.65
N PHE A 827 -7.91 -6.83 26.30
CA PHE A 827 -6.54 -6.73 26.77
C PHE A 827 -5.52 -6.81 25.64
N VAL A 828 -5.63 -7.85 24.81
CA VAL A 828 -4.63 -8.20 23.77
C VAL A 828 -4.68 -7.25 22.56
N PHE A 829 -5.82 -6.58 22.33
CA PHE A 829 -5.98 -5.64 21.22
C PHE A 829 -6.02 -4.20 21.69
N ASN A 830 -5.24 -3.35 21.03
CA ASN A 830 -5.48 -1.91 21.05
C ASN A 830 -6.60 -1.55 20.07
N HIS A 831 -7.55 -0.73 20.52
CA HIS A 831 -8.86 -0.58 19.88
C HIS A 831 -9.36 0.86 19.88
#